data_AF-A0A9N8E292-F1
#
_entry.id   AF-A0A9N8E292-F1
#
_cell.length_a   1.000
_cell.length_b   1.000
_cell.length_c   1.000
_cell.angle_alpha   90.00
_cell.angle_beta   90.00
_cell.angle_gamma   90.00
#
_symmetry.space_group_name_H-M   'P 1'
#
loop_
_entity.id
_entity.type
_entity.pdbx_description
1 polymer ?
#
loop_
_entity_poly.entity_id
_entity_poly.type
_entity_poly.pdbx_seq_one_letter_code
_entity_poly.pdbx_strand_id
1 'polypeptide(L)'
;MAKTKAAMSNRPWQVALLVALFLPIIAYGLSLPSQELVNRRKSPALWRYDLAREDGHDDVPSSSTTSSQRLLRQPPEVMAPVGGWPQLHAAIANGADAIYLGLSAFSARARAANFDPVAELPKAVELCHASNVKVYVAMNTLVFPDELQEVEELIRLCHRANVDALIVQDLGMSKLVQKVGLELRASTQQTITSADGAEFSANVTGATRVVLGRELSVAEIKAVTTKLQDQTDHDPVEVEAFVHGALCVSLSGQCFSSEAWGGRSANRGQCAQACRLPYGLVDNGQLKEMGDFSYLLSPQDLCGLDHVPALVRAGVSCLKIEGRLKDAAYVAATTRAYRNAVDQAWKEYMKEEHHNNSQDNPTEPRVRPVALPDEEVSKAELAQLFSRGQDEEHDGLSSGFFDGSHHQNLVRGRSPRHRGIHCGRVLKGTSGKKGLLISLDASKDLKRGDGLVIDRGLAQEEELGGPIFDVQIQEEHKGERVALVRFSKSVEKKWKQLDDRAWKQGAIQLAPAGAHVWKTSDATVSKKMKRLSEAPIPKLQRQARVTVEGSIGAPLVVTIRDETTGREGVGTSEGVLQPAEKKSLDEQSISKAIGTLGNTDWELLAINGINSSRVEAGAWCPAGWIKECRRQAVEELQAQILVDGRKSQRDHDVDSNSLSMDEPVRSITDELLSKFGSSGEKDEPTKRIPIPTALRLSVLARNYDHVETVCKMIEDGQVDSIDEIIVDFLEVDGMRDAVNRIRQVPATKAVVASPRIIKPGESGIWRTLLRLQAHGLLVRSAGLLNRMTKLGGQGARVEVDVPVSGERNSVNNRQAVVIPELIADFSLNVANPLSAWELLSKGCSRVTASYDLNADGITNLLESMGNINEGSSRIDIIAHAHLPVFHTEHCVFARFLTKGDSYLDCGHACTRHNVHLRDQTGADHLVLADMGCRNTVFGSEAQSGVHSLKDWSAAGASRFRIELVDETGDDVRLIVGGYASVMNGKQRASELWESLKLVRDSNGRTGGVSHGSLTNSPVRRAGEIR
;
A
#
# COMPACT_ATOMS: atom_id res chain seq x y z
N MET A 1 -23.01 51.35 33.02
CA MET A 1 -23.52 52.28 34.05
C MET A 1 -25.04 52.25 34.03
N ALA A 2 -25.64 52.04 35.19
CA ALA A 2 -27.07 51.87 35.41
C ALA A 2 -27.89 53.16 35.24
N LYS A 3 -29.15 53.05 34.79
CA LYS A 3 -30.38 53.41 35.54
C LYS A 3 -31.63 53.42 34.65
N THR A 4 -32.48 52.42 34.90
CA THR A 4 -33.92 52.48 35.21
C THR A 4 -34.72 53.75 34.88
N LYS A 5 -35.86 53.57 34.19
CA LYS A 5 -37.15 54.20 34.51
C LYS A 5 -38.29 53.22 34.22
N ALA A 6 -39.08 52.95 35.25
CA ALA A 6 -40.36 52.25 35.20
C ALA A 6 -41.50 53.27 35.37
N ALA A 7 -42.64 53.04 34.73
CA ALA A 7 -43.98 53.13 35.35
C ALA A 7 -45.06 52.63 34.38
N MET A 8 -46.04 51.95 34.97
CA MET A 8 -47.07 51.09 34.41
C MET A 8 -48.39 51.80 34.07
N SER A 9 -49.31 51.00 33.49
CA SER A 9 -50.79 51.03 33.50
C SER A 9 -51.39 51.36 32.13
N ASN A 10 -52.46 50.73 31.62
CA ASN A 10 -53.48 49.86 32.19
C ASN A 10 -54.20 49.05 31.08
N ARG A 11 -54.54 47.79 31.41
CA ARG A 11 -55.81 47.05 31.17
C ARG A 11 -56.34 46.61 29.77
N PRO A 12 -57.15 45.51 29.75
CA PRO A 12 -57.11 44.49 28.69
C PRO A 12 -58.50 44.01 28.18
N TRP A 13 -58.84 44.07 26.88
CA TRP A 13 -60.08 43.41 26.37
C TRP A 13 -60.08 43.09 24.85
N GLN A 14 -59.04 42.46 24.28
CA GLN A 14 -59.10 41.93 22.89
C GLN A 14 -58.23 40.67 22.61
N VAL A 15 -58.44 39.55 23.32
CA VAL A 15 -57.82 38.25 22.91
C VAL A 15 -58.81 37.09 22.86
N ALA A 16 -60.10 37.31 23.13
CA ALA A 16 -61.07 36.21 23.23
C ALA A 16 -61.54 35.59 21.89
N LEU A 17 -61.09 36.08 20.72
CA LEU A 17 -61.53 35.56 19.42
C LEU A 17 -60.46 34.79 18.62
N LEU A 18 -59.20 34.72 19.09
CA LEU A 18 -58.09 34.09 18.36
C LEU A 18 -57.67 32.71 18.91
N VAL A 19 -58.24 32.27 20.04
CA VAL A 19 -57.87 31.00 20.69
C VAL A 19 -58.77 29.83 20.27
N ALA A 20 -59.89 30.07 19.58
CA ALA A 20 -60.84 29.02 19.21
C ALA A 20 -60.57 28.33 17.86
N LEU A 21 -59.55 28.76 17.10
CA LEU A 21 -59.21 28.18 15.78
C LEU A 21 -57.94 27.32 15.76
N PHE A 22 -57.29 27.06 16.91
CA PHE A 22 -55.98 26.40 16.94
C PHE A 22 -55.84 25.20 17.88
N LEU A 23 -56.92 24.53 18.25
CA LEU A 23 -56.88 23.25 18.98
C LEU A 23 -57.96 22.31 18.44
N PRO A 24 -57.68 21.62 17.32
CA PRO A 24 -57.29 20.21 17.45
C PRO A 24 -56.19 19.80 16.45
N ILE A 25 -54.92 20.06 16.78
CA ILE A 25 -53.74 19.38 16.18
C ILE A 25 -52.82 18.91 17.32
N ILE A 26 -53.41 18.30 18.34
CA ILE A 26 -52.71 17.50 19.35
C ILE A 26 -53.53 16.22 19.55
N ALA A 27 -53.68 15.43 18.47
CA ALA A 27 -54.32 14.12 18.51
C ALA A 27 -53.93 13.18 17.35
N TYR A 28 -52.93 13.53 16.52
CA TYR A 28 -52.33 12.58 15.58
C TYR A 28 -50.84 12.47 15.90
N GLY A 29 -50.48 11.35 16.54
CA GLY A 29 -49.14 11.01 16.95
C GLY A 29 -48.22 10.86 15.74
N LEU A 30 -47.37 11.86 15.52
CA LEU A 30 -46.07 11.65 14.91
C LEU A 30 -45.22 10.92 15.95
N SER A 31 -45.02 9.62 15.72
CA SER A 31 -43.97 8.82 16.35
C SER A 31 -42.61 9.43 15.98
N LEU A 32 -42.17 10.43 16.75
CA LEU A 32 -40.76 10.80 16.82
C LEU A 32 -39.98 9.56 17.29
N PRO A 33 -38.84 9.20 16.69
CA PRO A 33 -37.98 8.17 17.26
C PRO A 33 -37.65 8.59 18.68
N SER A 34 -37.92 7.72 19.65
CA SER A 34 -37.67 8.02 21.05
C SER A 34 -36.22 8.45 21.23
N GLN A 35 -35.99 9.57 21.94
CA GLN A 35 -34.65 9.99 22.38
C GLN A 35 -33.90 8.88 23.15
N GLU A 36 -34.59 7.82 23.55
CA GLU A 36 -34.04 6.58 24.10
C GLU A 36 -33.14 5.81 23.11
N LEU A 37 -33.43 5.81 21.79
CA LEU A 37 -32.58 5.13 20.79
C LEU A 37 -31.26 5.88 20.55
N VAL A 38 -31.27 7.21 20.60
CA VAL A 38 -30.05 8.04 20.56
C VAL A 38 -29.19 7.84 21.82
N ASN A 39 -29.84 7.56 22.96
CA ASN A 39 -29.17 7.29 24.24
C ASN A 39 -28.70 5.83 24.41
N ARG A 40 -29.08 4.90 23.53
CA ARG A 40 -28.64 3.49 23.57
C ARG A 40 -27.24 3.25 22.98
N ARG A 41 -26.63 4.25 22.31
CA ARG A 41 -25.20 4.25 21.97
C ARG A 41 -24.35 4.37 23.24
N LYS A 42 -24.27 3.34 24.09
CA LYS A 42 -23.33 3.28 25.24
C LYS A 42 -23.50 1.98 26.04
N SER A 43 -22.79 0.94 25.62
CA SER A 43 -22.01 0.13 26.56
C SER A 43 -20.69 -0.33 25.94
N PRO A 44 -19.55 0.29 26.30
CA PRO A 44 -18.22 -0.08 25.78
C PRO A 44 -17.72 -1.47 26.19
N ALA A 45 -18.53 -2.30 26.86
CA ALA A 45 -18.05 -3.42 27.65
C ALA A 45 -17.87 -4.73 26.87
N LEU A 46 -18.68 -5.01 25.84
CA LEU A 46 -18.73 -6.35 25.24
C LEU A 46 -17.62 -6.65 24.20
N TRP A 47 -17.14 -5.65 23.46
CA TRP A 47 -16.13 -5.85 22.40
C TRP A 47 -14.70 -5.57 22.87
N ARG A 48 -14.50 -4.64 23.81
CA ARG A 48 -13.19 -4.40 24.43
C ARG A 48 -12.65 -5.65 25.13
N TYR A 49 -13.53 -6.53 25.58
CA TYR A 49 -13.18 -7.83 26.13
C TYR A 49 -12.53 -8.75 25.08
N ASP A 50 -13.13 -8.87 23.89
CA ASP A 50 -12.64 -9.76 22.83
C ASP A 50 -11.39 -9.21 22.14
N LEU A 51 -11.27 -7.88 21.96
CA LEU A 51 -10.05 -7.27 21.40
C LEU A 51 -8.85 -7.40 22.34
N ALA A 52 -9.07 -7.31 23.66
CA ALA A 52 -8.00 -7.45 24.65
C ALA A 52 -7.50 -8.90 24.82
N ARG A 53 -8.22 -9.88 24.24
CA ARG A 53 -7.89 -11.32 24.31
C ARG A 53 -7.57 -11.83 22.92
N GLU A 54 -6.36 -11.57 22.44
CA GLU A 54 -5.79 -12.41 21.38
C GLU A 54 -5.66 -13.86 21.88
N ASP A 55 -5.65 -14.83 20.96
CA ASP A 55 -5.41 -16.24 21.33
C ASP A 55 -4.00 -16.33 21.96
N GLY A 56 -3.94 -16.31 23.30
CA GLY A 56 -2.70 -16.15 24.07
C GLY A 56 -2.79 -14.99 25.04
N HIS A 57 -3.62 -15.11 26.07
CA HIS A 57 -3.52 -14.20 27.22
C HIS A 57 -2.31 -14.64 28.04
N ASP A 58 -1.15 -14.14 27.62
CA ASP A 58 0.13 -14.00 28.30
C ASP A 58 1.16 -13.76 27.19
N ASP A 59 1.31 -12.50 26.72
CA ASP A 59 2.52 -11.97 26.05
C ASP A 59 2.26 -10.61 25.36
N VAL A 60 1.81 -9.62 26.14
CA VAL A 60 2.60 -8.38 26.10
C VAL A 60 3.72 -8.70 27.08
N PRO A 61 4.99 -8.78 26.68
CA PRO A 61 6.04 -9.07 27.64
C PRO A 61 6.03 -7.96 28.68
N SER A 62 5.46 -8.27 29.85
CA SER A 62 6.01 -7.69 31.07
C SER A 62 7.44 -8.18 31.09
N SER A 63 8.37 -7.24 31.13
CA SER A 63 9.81 -7.48 31.16
C SER A 63 10.15 -8.65 32.12
N SER A 64 10.39 -9.87 31.60
CA SER A 64 11.15 -10.97 32.26
C SER A 64 10.87 -12.39 31.74
N THR A 65 10.58 -12.62 30.46
CA THR A 65 10.61 -14.00 29.91
C THR A 65 11.43 -14.05 28.64
N THR A 66 12.58 -14.72 28.73
CA THR A 66 13.54 -14.99 27.67
C THR A 66 12.95 -15.98 26.66
N SER A 67 12.01 -15.51 25.84
CA SER A 67 11.75 -16.14 24.54
C SER A 67 13.02 -15.97 23.71
N SER A 68 13.67 -17.08 23.37
CA SER A 68 14.87 -17.09 22.53
C SER A 68 14.50 -16.61 21.13
N GLN A 69 14.49 -15.30 20.92
CA GLN A 69 14.29 -14.70 19.60
C GLN A 69 15.31 -15.30 18.64
N ARG A 70 14.84 -15.85 17.51
CA ARG A 70 15.71 -16.43 16.49
C ARG A 70 16.61 -15.32 15.94
N LEU A 71 17.92 -15.51 16.11
CA LEU A 71 18.93 -14.55 15.66
C LEU A 71 18.78 -14.30 14.15
N LEU A 72 18.69 -13.03 13.76
CA LEU A 72 18.59 -12.67 12.35
C LEU A 72 19.86 -13.11 11.63
N ARG A 73 19.68 -13.82 10.51
CA ARG A 73 20.82 -14.39 9.76
C ARG A 73 21.50 -13.36 8.85
N GLN A 74 20.78 -12.32 8.41
CA GLN A 74 21.25 -11.33 7.45
C GLN A 74 20.61 -9.96 7.69
N PRO A 75 21.30 -8.86 7.33
CA PRO A 75 20.70 -7.53 7.35
C PRO A 75 19.52 -7.44 6.37
N PRO A 76 18.53 -6.57 6.62
CA PRO A 76 17.45 -6.32 5.67
C PRO A 76 17.97 -5.86 4.31
N GLU A 77 17.35 -6.34 3.22
CA GLU A 77 17.60 -5.84 1.87
C GLU A 77 17.16 -4.37 1.76
N VAL A 78 17.98 -3.50 1.16
CA VAL A 78 17.57 -2.16 0.73
C VAL A 78 17.11 -2.23 -0.72
N MET A 79 15.80 -2.12 -0.93
CA MET A 79 15.18 -2.24 -2.23
C MET A 79 14.83 -0.87 -2.85
N ALA A 80 15.45 -0.57 -3.98
CA ALA A 80 15.32 0.72 -4.67
C ALA A 80 14.28 0.70 -5.81
N PRO A 81 13.55 1.80 -6.03
CA PRO A 81 12.60 1.94 -7.14
C PRO A 81 13.29 2.30 -8.44
N VAL A 82 13.00 1.56 -9.52
CA VAL A 82 13.56 1.83 -10.85
C VAL A 82 12.44 2.11 -11.85
N GLY A 83 12.41 3.35 -12.34
CA GLY A 83 11.49 3.80 -13.40
C GLY A 83 12.06 3.71 -14.82
N GLY A 84 13.38 3.58 -14.96
CA GLY A 84 14.13 3.53 -16.22
C GLY A 84 15.64 3.41 -15.98
N TRP A 85 16.43 3.43 -17.06
CA TRP A 85 17.88 3.21 -17.02
C TRP A 85 18.69 4.15 -16.10
N PRO A 86 18.44 5.48 -16.05
CA PRO A 86 19.19 6.36 -15.14
C PRO A 86 18.97 6.00 -13.66
N GLN A 87 17.74 5.64 -13.29
CA GLN A 87 17.40 5.20 -11.95
C GLN A 87 18.02 3.84 -11.62
N LEU A 88 18.08 2.93 -12.59
CA LEU A 88 18.73 1.62 -12.43
C LEU A 88 20.21 1.78 -12.06
N HIS A 89 20.94 2.57 -12.85
CA HIS A 89 22.34 2.85 -12.60
C HIS A 89 22.55 3.53 -11.23
N ALA A 90 21.73 4.53 -10.92
CA ALA A 90 21.77 5.23 -9.64
C ALA A 90 21.50 4.30 -8.44
N ALA A 91 20.55 3.37 -8.54
CA ALA A 91 20.25 2.41 -7.49
C ALA A 91 21.45 1.50 -7.20
N ILE A 92 22.02 0.89 -8.24
CA ILE A 92 23.18 -0.01 -8.12
C ILE A 92 24.37 0.74 -7.52
N ALA A 93 24.70 1.91 -8.07
CA ALA A 93 25.86 2.69 -7.65
C ALA A 93 25.79 3.20 -6.20
N ASN A 94 24.60 3.26 -5.62
CA ASN A 94 24.36 3.75 -4.26
C ASN A 94 24.03 2.64 -3.26
N GLY A 95 24.20 1.37 -3.65
CA GLY A 95 24.19 0.22 -2.74
C GLY A 95 22.83 -0.41 -2.50
N ALA A 96 21.95 -0.40 -3.51
CA ALA A 96 20.75 -1.24 -3.49
C ALA A 96 21.13 -2.73 -3.46
N ASP A 97 20.47 -3.53 -2.61
CA ASP A 97 20.59 -4.99 -2.61
C ASP A 97 19.62 -5.61 -3.63
N ALA A 98 18.54 -4.91 -3.91
CA ALA A 98 17.57 -5.27 -4.93
C ALA A 98 16.93 -4.03 -5.56
N ILE A 99 16.37 -4.21 -6.75
CA ILE A 99 15.54 -3.21 -7.42
C ILE A 99 14.16 -3.76 -7.72
N TYR A 100 13.17 -2.87 -7.79
CA TYR A 100 11.89 -3.22 -8.41
C TYR A 100 11.53 -2.26 -9.54
N LEU A 101 11.06 -2.84 -10.65
CA LEU A 101 10.69 -2.14 -11.87
C LEU A 101 9.30 -2.55 -12.37
N GLY A 102 8.73 -1.76 -13.28
CA GLY A 102 7.49 -2.11 -14.00
C GLY A 102 7.79 -2.41 -15.47
N LEU A 103 6.86 -3.12 -16.12
CA LEU A 103 6.91 -3.42 -17.55
C LEU A 103 5.89 -2.56 -18.32
N SER A 104 5.68 -2.88 -19.60
CA SER A 104 4.74 -2.20 -20.48
C SER A 104 3.30 -2.18 -19.94
N ALA A 105 2.87 -3.22 -19.23
CA ALA A 105 1.53 -3.40 -18.68
C ALA A 105 1.52 -3.97 -17.23
N PHE A 106 0.33 -4.05 -16.64
CA PHE A 106 0.03 -4.67 -15.33
C PHE A 106 0.80 -4.12 -14.11
N SER A 107 1.23 -2.86 -14.17
CA SER A 107 1.94 -2.21 -13.06
C SER A 107 1.20 -1.00 -12.52
N ALA A 108 1.15 -0.85 -11.18
CA ALA A 108 0.45 0.25 -10.51
C ALA A 108 1.06 1.65 -10.76
N ARG A 109 2.09 1.76 -11.60
CA ARG A 109 2.73 3.00 -12.05
C ARG A 109 2.82 3.00 -13.58
N ALA A 110 1.67 2.87 -14.25
CA ALA A 110 1.58 2.83 -15.72
C ALA A 110 2.26 4.03 -16.42
N ARG A 111 2.34 5.19 -15.75
CA ARG A 111 2.98 6.42 -16.26
C ARG A 111 4.51 6.47 -16.13
N ALA A 112 5.16 5.51 -15.48
CA ALA A 112 6.62 5.43 -15.49
C ALA A 112 7.10 5.03 -16.89
N ALA A 113 8.36 5.32 -17.24
CA ALA A 113 8.91 4.91 -18.54
C ALA A 113 8.79 3.39 -18.72
N ASN A 114 9.10 2.65 -17.63
CA ASN A 114 9.04 1.19 -17.54
C ASN A 114 9.94 0.51 -18.60
N PHE A 115 10.16 -0.79 -18.45
CA PHE A 115 11.06 -1.53 -19.34
C PHE A 115 10.25 -2.31 -20.37
N ASP A 116 10.74 -2.35 -21.61
CA ASP A 116 10.23 -3.29 -22.60
C ASP A 116 10.56 -4.75 -22.18
N PRO A 117 9.57 -5.65 -22.12
CA PRO A 117 9.75 -7.00 -21.61
C PRO A 117 10.67 -7.88 -22.49
N VAL A 118 10.84 -7.55 -23.77
CA VAL A 118 11.64 -8.35 -24.70
C VAL A 118 13.03 -7.73 -24.92
N ALA A 119 13.09 -6.43 -25.20
CA ALA A 119 14.31 -5.75 -25.63
C ALA A 119 15.19 -5.21 -24.49
N GLU A 120 14.59 -4.91 -23.34
CA GLU A 120 15.25 -4.20 -22.24
C GLU A 120 15.34 -5.02 -20.94
N LEU A 121 14.28 -5.74 -20.57
CA LEU A 121 14.26 -6.53 -19.32
C LEU A 121 15.45 -7.50 -19.20
N PRO A 122 15.81 -8.32 -20.20
CA PRO A 122 16.96 -9.22 -20.08
C PRO A 122 18.28 -8.48 -19.81
N LYS A 123 18.48 -7.31 -20.42
CA LYS A 123 19.69 -6.49 -20.23
C LYS A 123 19.74 -5.86 -18.84
N ALA A 124 18.59 -5.45 -18.31
CA ALA A 124 18.49 -4.92 -16.96
C ALA A 124 18.80 -6.01 -15.92
N VAL A 125 18.28 -7.23 -16.13
CA VAL A 125 18.60 -8.39 -15.28
C VAL A 125 20.09 -8.71 -15.33
N GLU A 126 20.68 -8.79 -16.52
CA GLU A 126 22.11 -9.05 -16.71
C GLU A 126 22.99 -8.05 -15.93
N LEU A 127 22.70 -6.74 -16.05
CA LEU A 127 23.44 -5.69 -15.35
C LEU A 127 23.32 -5.80 -13.82
N CYS A 128 22.12 -6.06 -13.33
CA CYS A 128 21.84 -6.21 -11.90
C CYS A 128 22.56 -7.43 -11.32
N HIS A 129 22.41 -8.60 -11.96
CA HIS A 129 23.04 -9.84 -11.52
C HIS A 129 24.57 -9.75 -11.56
N ALA A 130 25.14 -9.12 -12.59
CA ALA A 130 26.58 -8.82 -12.64
C ALA A 130 27.06 -7.94 -11.47
N SER A 131 26.16 -7.15 -10.89
CA SER A 131 26.41 -6.27 -9.74
C SER A 131 25.95 -6.88 -8.39
N ASN A 132 25.53 -8.16 -8.38
CA ASN A 132 24.94 -8.83 -7.22
C ASN A 132 23.70 -8.11 -6.64
N VAL A 133 22.87 -7.55 -7.53
CA VAL A 133 21.60 -6.89 -7.21
C VAL A 133 20.45 -7.74 -7.75
N LYS A 134 19.45 -8.04 -6.92
CA LYS A 134 18.27 -8.80 -7.34
C LYS A 134 17.28 -7.91 -8.11
N VAL A 135 16.54 -8.50 -9.04
CA VAL A 135 15.52 -7.83 -9.86
C VAL A 135 14.14 -8.39 -9.57
N TYR A 136 13.25 -7.53 -9.09
CA TYR A 136 11.84 -7.86 -8.92
C TYR A 136 10.97 -7.07 -9.88
N VAL A 137 9.99 -7.74 -10.50
CA VAL A 137 9.05 -7.09 -11.41
C VAL A 137 7.70 -6.90 -10.72
N ALA A 138 7.22 -5.66 -10.69
CA ALA A 138 5.92 -5.34 -10.13
C ALA A 138 4.80 -5.52 -11.16
N MET A 139 4.13 -6.67 -11.08
CA MET A 139 2.88 -7.01 -11.77
C MET A 139 1.70 -6.93 -10.79
N ASN A 140 1.53 -5.76 -10.20
CA ASN A 140 0.75 -5.55 -8.99
C ASN A 140 -0.56 -4.79 -9.23
N THR A 141 -1.29 -5.17 -10.28
CA THR A 141 -2.63 -4.67 -10.59
C THR A 141 -3.62 -5.82 -10.67
N LEU A 142 -4.92 -5.51 -10.60
CA LEU A 142 -5.97 -6.46 -10.94
C LEU A 142 -5.92 -6.84 -12.42
N VAL A 143 -6.37 -8.06 -12.73
CA VAL A 143 -6.43 -8.63 -14.08
C VAL A 143 -7.87 -8.97 -14.39
N PHE A 144 -8.36 -8.57 -15.56
CA PHE A 144 -9.72 -8.88 -16.00
C PHE A 144 -9.75 -10.15 -16.86
N PRO A 145 -10.92 -10.79 -17.06
CA PRO A 145 -11.00 -12.11 -17.67
C PRO A 145 -10.33 -12.20 -19.05
N ASP A 146 -10.49 -11.18 -19.91
CA ASP A 146 -9.93 -11.14 -21.26
C ASP A 146 -8.42 -10.83 -21.31
N GLU A 147 -7.81 -10.51 -20.16
CA GLU A 147 -6.39 -10.18 -20.02
C GLU A 147 -5.55 -11.35 -19.48
N LEU A 148 -6.18 -12.47 -19.08
CA LEU A 148 -5.48 -13.59 -18.42
C LEU A 148 -4.38 -14.22 -19.30
N GLN A 149 -4.63 -14.37 -20.61
CA GLN A 149 -3.65 -14.92 -21.55
C GLN A 149 -2.45 -13.98 -21.73
N GLU A 150 -2.70 -12.67 -21.89
CA GLU A 150 -1.64 -11.66 -22.01
C GLU A 150 -0.75 -11.64 -20.75
N VAL A 151 -1.36 -11.77 -19.57
CA VAL A 151 -0.62 -11.87 -18.30
C VAL A 151 0.23 -13.13 -18.24
N GLU A 152 -0.29 -14.29 -18.66
CA GLU A 152 0.49 -15.53 -18.71
C GLU A 152 1.75 -15.37 -19.58
N GLU A 153 1.60 -14.81 -20.78
CA GLU A 153 2.72 -14.56 -21.70
C GLU A 153 3.79 -13.67 -21.06
N LEU A 154 3.36 -12.60 -20.36
CA LEU A 154 4.27 -11.69 -19.68
C LEU A 154 5.01 -12.36 -18.51
N ILE A 155 4.32 -13.23 -17.74
CA ILE A 155 4.95 -14.03 -16.68
C ILE A 155 6.03 -14.94 -17.26
N ARG A 156 5.75 -15.60 -18.40
CA ARG A 156 6.73 -16.46 -19.10
C ARG A 156 7.94 -15.66 -19.61
N LEU A 157 7.73 -14.42 -20.07
CA LEU A 157 8.83 -13.53 -20.44
C LEU A 157 9.71 -13.17 -19.23
N CYS A 158 9.11 -12.83 -18.09
CA CYS A 158 9.85 -12.58 -16.85
C CYS A 158 10.67 -13.80 -16.42
N HIS A 159 10.07 -15.01 -16.47
CA HIS A 159 10.76 -16.25 -16.13
C HIS A 159 11.97 -16.50 -17.05
N ARG A 160 11.80 -16.37 -18.37
CA ARG A 160 12.89 -16.51 -19.34
C ARG A 160 14.01 -15.48 -19.18
N ALA A 161 13.67 -14.28 -18.70
CA ALA A 161 14.64 -13.23 -18.44
C ALA A 161 15.41 -13.44 -17.12
N ASN A 162 15.15 -14.51 -16.37
CA ASN A 162 15.71 -14.79 -15.04
C ASN A 162 15.41 -13.69 -14.02
N VAL A 163 14.20 -13.13 -14.06
CA VAL A 163 13.70 -12.25 -12.99
C VAL A 163 13.70 -13.01 -11.66
N ASP A 164 14.18 -12.41 -10.57
CA ASP A 164 14.28 -13.09 -9.28
C ASP A 164 12.90 -13.34 -8.64
N ALA A 165 11.96 -12.39 -8.75
CA ALA A 165 10.59 -12.57 -8.27
C ALA A 165 9.59 -11.59 -8.89
N LEU A 166 8.30 -11.96 -8.90
CA LEU A 166 7.19 -11.05 -9.21
C LEU A 166 6.51 -10.53 -7.95
N ILE A 167 6.18 -9.23 -7.93
CA ILE A 167 5.35 -8.62 -6.87
C ILE A 167 3.92 -8.55 -7.38
N VAL A 168 3.02 -9.36 -6.82
CA VAL A 168 1.69 -9.65 -7.38
C VAL A 168 0.58 -9.27 -6.41
N GLN A 169 -0.52 -8.70 -6.94
CA GLN A 169 -1.75 -8.41 -6.19
C GLN A 169 -2.84 -9.46 -6.46
N ASP A 170 -3.09 -9.77 -7.73
CA ASP A 170 -4.23 -10.56 -8.16
C ASP A 170 -4.08 -12.05 -7.78
N LEU A 171 -5.10 -12.63 -7.15
CA LEU A 171 -5.06 -14.03 -6.69
C LEU A 171 -5.01 -15.00 -7.88
N GLY A 172 -5.75 -14.70 -8.95
CA GLY A 172 -5.73 -15.43 -10.20
C GLY A 172 -4.37 -15.41 -10.87
N MET A 173 -3.76 -14.23 -11.01
CA MET A 173 -2.39 -14.07 -11.50
C MET A 173 -1.41 -14.88 -10.66
N SER A 174 -1.58 -14.89 -9.34
CA SER A 174 -0.69 -15.64 -8.44
C SER A 174 -0.67 -17.14 -8.76
N LYS A 175 -1.79 -17.72 -9.19
CA LYS A 175 -1.83 -19.11 -9.66
C LYS A 175 -1.10 -19.33 -10.97
N LEU A 176 -1.20 -18.41 -11.91
CA LEU A 176 -0.42 -18.46 -13.15
C LEU A 176 1.09 -18.42 -12.85
N VAL A 177 1.52 -17.54 -11.94
CA VAL A 177 2.93 -17.43 -11.52
C VAL A 177 3.44 -18.73 -10.89
N GLN A 178 2.68 -19.32 -9.96
CA GLN A 178 3.01 -20.62 -9.38
C GLN A 178 3.16 -21.72 -10.44
N LYS A 179 2.25 -21.76 -11.42
CA LYS A 179 2.25 -22.77 -12.48
C LYS A 179 3.41 -22.60 -13.46
N VAL A 180 3.83 -21.36 -13.72
CA VAL A 180 5.05 -21.09 -14.51
C VAL A 180 6.32 -21.41 -13.72
N GLY A 181 6.27 -21.40 -12.38
CA GLY A 181 7.41 -21.74 -11.53
C GLY A 181 8.35 -20.57 -11.23
N LEU A 182 7.80 -19.34 -11.17
CA LEU A 182 8.56 -18.13 -10.83
C LEU A 182 8.26 -17.71 -9.37
N GLU A 183 9.27 -17.24 -8.64
CA GLU A 183 9.08 -16.79 -7.25
C GLU A 183 8.10 -15.62 -7.18
N LEU A 184 7.23 -15.64 -6.15
CA LEU A 184 6.18 -14.64 -5.96
C LEU A 184 6.34 -13.94 -4.61
N ARG A 185 6.01 -12.65 -4.63
CA ARG A 185 5.89 -11.80 -3.46
C ARG A 185 4.52 -11.15 -3.42
N ALA A 186 3.87 -11.25 -2.27
CA ALA A 186 2.54 -10.72 -2.08
C ALA A 186 2.58 -9.19 -1.95
N SER A 187 1.90 -8.48 -2.84
CA SER A 187 1.89 -7.01 -2.85
C SER A 187 1.11 -6.42 -1.67
N THR A 188 1.53 -5.24 -1.20
CA THR A 188 0.78 -4.43 -0.22
C THR A 188 -0.66 -4.14 -0.69
N GLN A 189 -0.91 -4.20 -2.01
CA GLN A 189 -2.25 -4.05 -2.59
C GLN A 189 -3.21 -5.22 -2.26
N GLN A 190 -2.74 -6.31 -1.64
CA GLN A 190 -3.60 -7.36 -1.08
C GLN A 190 -4.14 -7.01 0.32
N THR A 191 -3.87 -5.80 0.82
CA THR A 191 -4.38 -5.32 2.12
C THR A 191 -3.87 -6.20 3.29
N ILE A 192 -2.57 -6.51 3.29
CA ILE A 192 -1.95 -7.38 4.30
C ILE A 192 -1.62 -6.57 5.55
N THR A 193 -2.54 -6.59 6.53
CA THR A 193 -2.43 -5.83 7.78
C THR A 193 -2.33 -6.68 9.04
N SER A 194 -2.27 -8.01 8.93
CA SER A 194 -2.20 -8.93 10.07
C SER A 194 -1.41 -10.20 9.73
N ALA A 195 -0.99 -10.94 10.77
CA ALA A 195 -0.31 -12.22 10.60
C ALA A 195 -1.20 -13.25 9.90
N ASP A 196 -2.48 -13.31 10.25
CA ASP A 196 -3.43 -14.23 9.60
C ASP A 196 -3.59 -13.89 8.11
N GLY A 197 -3.53 -12.59 7.74
CA GLY A 197 -3.58 -12.15 6.34
C GLY A 197 -2.28 -12.40 5.58
N ALA A 198 -1.13 -12.24 6.25
CA ALA A 198 0.17 -12.58 5.68
C ALA A 198 0.28 -14.08 5.39
N GLU A 199 -0.16 -14.91 6.34
CA GLU A 199 -0.21 -16.36 6.19
C GLU A 199 -1.21 -16.80 5.11
N PHE A 200 -2.40 -16.18 5.06
CA PHE A 200 -3.33 -16.41 3.95
C PHE A 200 -2.62 -16.21 2.62
N SER A 201 -1.96 -15.05 2.47
CA SER A 201 -1.29 -14.66 1.24
C SER A 201 -0.19 -15.67 0.90
N ALA A 202 0.69 -16.03 1.84
CA ALA A 202 1.72 -17.03 1.64
C ALA A 202 1.15 -18.40 1.22
N ASN A 203 0.16 -18.93 1.95
CA ASN A 203 -0.39 -20.26 1.70
C ASN A 203 -1.22 -20.35 0.41
N VAL A 204 -1.90 -19.28 0.03
CA VAL A 204 -2.77 -19.22 -1.16
C VAL A 204 -1.94 -18.92 -2.41
N THR A 205 -1.02 -17.98 -2.30
CA THR A 205 -0.24 -17.45 -3.43
C THR A 205 1.16 -18.06 -3.56
N GLY A 206 1.60 -18.88 -2.61
CA GLY A 206 2.97 -19.43 -2.60
C GLY A 206 4.03 -18.36 -2.36
N ALA A 207 3.63 -17.20 -1.81
CA ALA A 207 4.54 -16.08 -1.62
C ALA A 207 5.61 -16.41 -0.58
N THR A 208 6.87 -16.23 -0.95
CA THR A 208 8.03 -16.34 -0.05
C THR A 208 8.20 -15.09 0.81
N ARG A 209 7.69 -13.95 0.33
CA ARG A 209 7.73 -12.65 1.01
C ARG A 209 6.40 -11.91 0.88
N VAL A 210 5.99 -11.27 1.97
CA VAL A 210 4.77 -10.43 2.02
C VAL A 210 5.12 -8.96 2.25
N VAL A 211 4.53 -8.08 1.45
CA VAL A 211 4.66 -6.63 1.65
C VAL A 211 3.51 -6.15 2.51
N LEU A 212 3.81 -5.71 3.72
CA LEU A 212 2.78 -5.29 4.67
C LEU A 212 2.13 -3.94 4.29
N GLY A 213 0.96 -3.68 4.88
CA GLY A 213 0.30 -2.38 4.83
C GLY A 213 1.20 -1.25 5.34
N ARG A 214 1.11 -0.08 4.72
CA ARG A 214 1.86 1.15 5.08
C ARG A 214 1.28 1.88 6.30
N GLU A 215 0.15 1.40 6.76
CA GLU A 215 -0.66 1.82 7.89
C GLU A 215 -0.30 1.11 9.20
N LEU A 216 0.67 0.19 9.19
CA LEU A 216 1.15 -0.50 10.38
C LEU A 216 2.27 0.26 11.08
N SER A 217 2.20 0.28 12.41
CA SER A 217 3.27 0.70 13.31
C SER A 217 4.38 -0.34 13.41
N VAL A 218 5.55 0.05 13.91
CA VAL A 218 6.66 -0.90 14.13
C VAL A 218 6.25 -2.00 15.12
N ALA A 219 5.44 -1.66 16.12
CA ALA A 219 4.90 -2.64 17.08
C ALA A 219 3.99 -3.67 16.40
N GLU A 220 3.09 -3.22 15.52
CA GLU A 220 2.21 -4.11 14.75
C GLU A 220 3.02 -4.96 13.75
N ILE A 221 4.02 -4.37 13.07
CA ILE A 221 4.94 -5.11 12.18
C ILE A 221 5.67 -6.21 12.95
N LYS A 222 6.19 -5.90 14.15
CA LYS A 222 6.86 -6.87 15.04
C LYS A 222 5.92 -8.00 15.47
N ALA A 223 4.66 -7.70 15.76
CA ALA A 223 3.67 -8.73 16.10
C ALA A 223 3.41 -9.67 14.91
N VAL A 224 3.34 -9.14 13.69
CA VAL A 224 3.19 -9.94 12.47
C VAL A 224 4.41 -10.84 12.24
N THR A 225 5.62 -10.28 12.28
CA THR A 225 6.85 -11.04 12.05
C THR A 225 7.05 -12.15 13.07
N THR A 226 6.82 -11.86 14.36
CA THR A 226 6.99 -12.84 15.44
C THR A 226 6.08 -14.05 15.21
N LYS A 227 4.79 -13.80 14.92
CA LYS A 227 3.82 -14.88 14.70
C LYS A 227 4.08 -15.70 13.43
N LEU A 228 4.67 -15.11 12.38
CA LEU A 228 5.09 -15.85 11.19
C LEU A 228 6.34 -16.70 11.44
N GLN A 229 7.20 -16.30 12.38
CA GLN A 229 8.41 -17.05 12.75
C GLN A 229 8.13 -18.26 13.64
N ASP A 230 7.08 -18.22 14.46
CA ASP A 230 6.68 -19.33 15.35
C ASP A 230 6.16 -20.56 14.59
N GLN A 231 5.96 -20.46 13.28
CA GLN A 231 5.48 -21.55 12.44
C GLN A 231 6.66 -22.45 12.04
N THR A 232 6.73 -23.67 12.60
CA THR A 232 7.93 -24.54 12.56
C THR A 232 8.05 -25.44 11.34
N ASP A 233 7.03 -25.53 10.49
CA ASP A 233 6.95 -26.60 9.48
C ASP A 233 7.47 -26.21 8.08
N HIS A 234 7.74 -24.92 7.84
CA HIS A 234 8.19 -24.39 6.55
C HIS A 234 9.22 -23.27 6.71
N ASP A 235 9.90 -22.90 5.61
CA ASP A 235 10.74 -21.71 5.61
C ASP A 235 9.89 -20.48 5.99
N PRO A 236 10.38 -19.61 6.89
CA PRO A 236 9.59 -18.52 7.41
C PRO A 236 9.30 -17.51 6.28
N VAL A 237 8.03 -17.09 6.19
CA VAL A 237 7.59 -16.05 5.25
C VAL A 237 8.28 -14.74 5.61
N GLU A 238 9.02 -14.19 4.65
CA GLU A 238 9.74 -12.93 4.84
C GLU A 238 8.79 -11.73 4.85
N VAL A 239 9.15 -10.69 5.61
CA VAL A 239 8.35 -9.46 5.73
C VAL A 239 9.07 -8.29 5.07
N GLU A 240 8.34 -7.58 4.21
CA GLU A 240 8.78 -6.35 3.54
C GLU A 240 7.97 -5.14 4.02
N ALA A 241 8.64 -4.02 4.28
CA ALA A 241 8.00 -2.76 4.69
C ALA A 241 8.43 -1.60 3.79
N PHE A 242 7.48 -0.76 3.39
CA PHE A 242 7.81 0.54 2.78
C PHE A 242 8.38 1.47 3.84
N VAL A 243 9.50 2.13 3.54
CA VAL A 243 10.19 3.00 4.50
C VAL A 243 10.28 4.45 4.04
N HIS A 244 10.07 4.74 2.76
CA HIS A 244 10.23 6.11 2.25
C HIS A 244 9.34 6.41 1.07
N GLY A 245 9.00 7.69 0.91
CA GLY A 245 8.34 8.23 -0.28
C GLY A 245 6.84 8.42 -0.11
N ALA A 246 6.10 8.32 -1.21
CA ALA A 246 4.70 8.71 -1.26
C ALA A 246 3.79 7.83 -0.40
N LEU A 247 3.18 8.41 0.65
CA LEU A 247 2.13 7.73 1.40
C LEU A 247 0.76 7.90 0.74
N CYS A 248 0.01 6.80 0.67
CA CYS A 248 -1.40 6.80 0.26
C CYS A 248 -2.25 7.08 1.49
N VAL A 249 -3.28 7.93 1.37
CA VAL A 249 -4.23 8.15 2.46
C VAL A 249 -5.17 6.96 2.63
N SER A 250 -5.49 6.29 1.52
CA SER A 250 -6.32 5.09 1.52
C SER A 250 -5.47 3.87 1.85
N LEU A 251 -6.08 2.92 2.55
CA LEU A 251 -5.56 1.58 2.77
C LEU A 251 -5.19 0.93 1.43
N SER A 252 -4.09 0.19 1.43
CA SER A 252 -3.51 -0.31 0.19
C SER A 252 -4.41 -1.36 -0.47
N GLY A 253 -4.72 -1.17 -1.76
CA GLY A 253 -5.66 -2.03 -2.52
C GLY A 253 -7.15 -1.71 -2.32
N GLN A 254 -7.49 -0.67 -1.54
CA GLN A 254 -8.89 -0.36 -1.15
C GLN A 254 -9.27 1.08 -1.52
N CYS A 255 -8.84 1.59 -2.68
CA CYS A 255 -9.15 2.95 -3.14
C CYS A 255 -9.94 2.95 -4.45
N PHE A 256 -11.20 3.37 -4.37
CA PHE A 256 -12.13 3.41 -5.51
C PHE A 256 -12.39 4.83 -6.03
N SER A 257 -11.70 5.85 -5.50
CA SER A 257 -11.89 7.26 -5.89
C SER A 257 -11.71 7.54 -7.38
N SER A 258 -10.72 6.92 -8.03
CA SER A 258 -10.48 7.13 -9.46
C SER A 258 -11.54 6.45 -10.32
N GLU A 259 -12.10 5.35 -9.80
CA GLU A 259 -13.12 4.55 -10.46
C GLU A 259 -14.44 5.31 -10.44
N ALA A 260 -14.84 5.78 -9.25
CA ALA A 260 -16.06 6.53 -9.01
C ALA A 260 -16.18 7.82 -9.84
N TRP A 261 -15.08 8.52 -10.12
CA TRP A 261 -15.12 9.86 -10.74
C TRP A 261 -14.58 9.94 -12.16
N GLY A 262 -14.16 8.81 -12.76
CA GLY A 262 -13.63 8.87 -14.12
C GLY A 262 -13.32 7.56 -14.80
N GLY A 263 -13.90 6.43 -14.36
CA GLY A 263 -13.72 5.11 -15.00
C GLY A 263 -12.26 4.68 -15.07
N ARG A 264 -11.47 5.07 -14.07
CA ARG A 264 -10.04 4.77 -13.95
C ARG A 264 -9.82 3.96 -12.68
N SER A 265 -9.25 2.77 -12.77
CA SER A 265 -8.98 2.00 -11.56
C SER A 265 -7.62 2.39 -10.95
N ALA A 266 -7.65 2.90 -9.71
CA ALA A 266 -6.43 3.14 -8.95
C ALA A 266 -5.69 1.82 -8.64
N ASN A 267 -6.44 0.73 -8.46
CA ASN A 267 -5.94 -0.63 -8.29
C ASN A 267 -5.34 -1.22 -9.59
N ARG A 268 -5.55 -0.55 -10.73
CA ARG A 268 -4.94 -0.86 -12.04
C ARG A 268 -3.91 0.18 -12.48
N GLY A 269 -3.37 0.97 -11.56
CA GLY A 269 -2.30 1.92 -11.83
C GLY A 269 -2.73 3.25 -12.45
N GLN A 270 -4.03 3.53 -12.54
CA GLN A 270 -4.61 4.75 -13.12
C GLN A 270 -5.01 5.79 -12.06
N CYS A 271 -4.36 5.76 -10.88
CA CYS A 271 -4.68 6.66 -9.78
C CYS A 271 -4.64 8.13 -10.20
N ALA A 272 -5.78 8.82 -10.06
CA ALA A 272 -5.97 10.24 -10.37
C ALA A 272 -5.46 11.18 -9.27
N GLN A 273 -5.00 10.65 -8.14
CA GLN A 273 -4.60 11.42 -6.94
C GLN A 273 -5.71 12.32 -6.40
N ALA A 274 -6.95 11.84 -6.43
CA ALA A 274 -8.14 12.49 -5.88
C ALA A 274 -7.94 13.00 -4.43
N CYS A 275 -7.24 12.24 -3.58
CA CYS A 275 -6.92 12.64 -2.21
C CYS A 275 -6.03 13.90 -2.08
N ARG A 276 -5.44 14.36 -3.19
CA ARG A 276 -4.59 15.56 -3.26
C ARG A 276 -5.36 16.78 -3.81
N LEU A 277 -6.66 16.66 -4.05
CA LEU A 277 -7.53 17.76 -4.41
C LEU A 277 -7.96 18.55 -3.14
N PRO A 278 -8.33 19.83 -3.28
CA PRO A 278 -8.96 20.59 -2.22
C PRO A 278 -10.36 20.07 -1.88
N TYR A 279 -10.68 20.02 -0.59
CA TYR A 279 -11.97 19.69 0.00
C TYR A 279 -12.34 20.68 1.10
N GLY A 280 -13.60 21.09 1.15
CA GLY A 280 -14.20 21.77 2.29
C GLY A 280 -14.67 20.76 3.34
N LEU A 281 -14.64 21.14 4.63
CA LEU A 281 -15.21 20.32 5.70
C LEU A 281 -16.62 20.81 6.02
N VAL A 282 -17.62 19.96 5.82
CA VAL A 282 -19.01 20.24 6.19
C VAL A 282 -19.31 19.47 7.47
N ASP A 283 -19.77 20.16 8.50
CA ASP A 283 -20.13 19.59 9.81
C ASP A 283 -21.59 19.95 10.11
N ASN A 284 -22.44 18.94 10.30
CA ASN A 284 -23.87 19.08 10.55
C ASN A 284 -24.56 20.02 9.53
N GLY A 285 -24.23 19.84 8.25
CA GLY A 285 -24.76 20.63 7.12
C GLY A 285 -24.12 22.01 6.92
N GLN A 286 -23.21 22.45 7.78
CA GLN A 286 -22.55 23.76 7.68
C GLN A 286 -21.11 23.63 7.20
N LEU A 287 -20.74 24.40 6.17
CA LEU A 287 -19.34 24.49 5.73
C LEU A 287 -18.52 25.22 6.78
N LYS A 288 -17.52 24.53 7.35
CA LYS A 288 -16.63 25.07 8.37
C LYS A 288 -15.59 26.00 7.74
N GLU A 289 -15.30 27.11 8.42
CA GLU A 289 -14.17 27.97 8.06
C GLU A 289 -12.86 27.28 8.47
N MET A 290 -12.03 26.93 7.48
CA MET A 290 -10.83 26.12 7.66
C MET A 290 -9.53 26.92 7.47
N GLY A 291 -9.60 28.25 7.32
CA GLY A 291 -8.43 29.08 7.02
C GLY A 291 -7.77 28.66 5.70
N ASP A 292 -6.47 28.36 5.75
CA ASP A 292 -5.68 27.89 4.59
C ASP A 292 -5.58 26.36 4.48
N PHE A 293 -6.33 25.61 5.31
CA PHE A 293 -6.48 24.18 5.14
C PHE A 293 -7.50 23.88 4.05
N SER A 294 -7.04 23.23 2.98
CA SER A 294 -7.90 22.77 1.89
C SER A 294 -7.64 21.32 1.50
N TYR A 295 -6.49 20.72 1.85
CA TYR A 295 -6.09 19.39 1.40
C TYR A 295 -6.27 18.34 2.49
N LEU A 296 -7.52 18.14 2.91
CA LEU A 296 -7.91 17.39 4.10
C LEU A 296 -7.57 15.89 4.07
N LEU A 297 -7.20 15.35 2.90
CA LEU A 297 -6.84 13.95 2.69
C LEU A 297 -5.40 13.77 2.14
N SER A 298 -4.58 14.82 2.16
CA SER A 298 -3.25 14.83 1.52
C SER A 298 -2.14 14.59 2.56
N PRO A 299 -1.63 13.35 2.71
CA PRO A 299 -0.64 13.04 3.73
C PRO A 299 0.74 13.58 3.38
N GLN A 300 1.55 13.78 4.41
CA GLN A 300 2.99 13.97 4.26
C GLN A 300 3.66 12.73 3.63
N ASP A 301 4.92 12.87 3.20
CA ASP A 301 5.69 11.75 2.68
C ASP A 301 6.32 10.93 3.81
N LEU A 302 6.40 9.61 3.63
CA LEU A 302 6.98 8.68 4.59
C LEU A 302 8.51 8.84 4.65
N CYS A 303 9.06 8.82 5.85
CA CYS A 303 10.48 8.74 6.12
C CYS A 303 10.74 7.95 7.41
N GLY A 304 11.07 6.67 7.26
CA GLY A 304 11.39 5.76 8.34
C GLY A 304 12.88 5.66 8.68
N LEU A 305 13.73 6.60 8.26
CA LEU A 305 15.17 6.57 8.56
C LEU A 305 15.45 6.41 10.06
N ASP A 306 14.73 7.17 10.89
CA ASP A 306 14.87 7.15 12.35
C ASP A 306 14.35 5.82 12.96
N HIS A 307 13.54 5.07 12.20
CA HIS A 307 12.92 3.81 12.62
C HIS A 307 13.66 2.56 12.12
N VAL A 308 14.70 2.71 11.28
CA VAL A 308 15.48 1.58 10.74
C VAL A 308 15.98 0.63 11.83
N PRO A 309 16.56 1.09 12.97
CA PRO A 309 16.98 0.18 14.04
C PRO A 309 15.83 -0.63 14.64
N ALA A 310 14.65 -0.02 14.78
CA ALA A 310 13.47 -0.71 15.32
C ALA A 310 12.88 -1.70 14.31
N LEU A 311 12.90 -1.39 13.01
CA LEU A 311 12.48 -2.29 11.94
C LEU A 311 13.41 -3.50 11.78
N VAL A 312 14.73 -3.31 11.92
CA VAL A 312 15.70 -4.42 11.97
C VAL A 312 15.36 -5.35 13.13
N ARG A 313 15.19 -4.82 14.34
CA ARG A 313 14.81 -5.61 15.53
C ARG A 313 13.42 -6.24 15.44
N ALA A 314 12.52 -5.67 14.65
CA ALA A 314 11.23 -6.27 14.35
C ALA A 314 11.35 -7.48 13.40
N GLY A 315 12.51 -7.73 12.78
CA GLY A 315 12.72 -8.84 11.87
C GLY A 315 12.21 -8.58 10.45
N VAL A 316 12.15 -7.31 10.03
CA VAL A 316 11.84 -6.96 8.63
C VAL A 316 12.98 -7.40 7.73
N SER A 317 12.68 -8.22 6.71
CA SER A 317 13.67 -8.76 5.76
C SER A 317 14.03 -7.79 4.64
N CYS A 318 13.16 -6.81 4.35
CA CYS A 318 13.37 -5.87 3.25
C CYS A 318 12.76 -4.49 3.52
N LEU A 319 13.57 -3.45 3.34
CA LEU A 319 13.17 -2.05 3.39
C LEU A 319 12.98 -1.52 1.97
N LYS A 320 11.73 -1.22 1.62
CA LYS A 320 11.35 -0.78 0.28
C LYS A 320 11.19 0.73 0.19
N ILE A 321 11.85 1.33 -0.81
CA ILE A 321 11.72 2.75 -1.11
C ILE A 321 10.66 2.96 -2.21
N GLU A 322 9.67 3.82 -1.98
CA GLU A 322 8.70 4.22 -3.02
C GLU A 322 9.28 5.37 -3.85
N GLY A 323 9.22 5.25 -5.18
CA GLY A 323 9.76 6.33 -6.02
C GLY A 323 9.91 6.05 -7.51
N ARG A 324 9.18 5.10 -8.12
CA ARG A 324 9.38 4.75 -9.55
C ARG A 324 9.13 5.90 -10.53
N LEU A 325 8.39 6.93 -10.12
CA LEU A 325 8.16 8.16 -10.91
C LEU A 325 9.19 9.27 -10.60
N LYS A 326 10.18 9.00 -9.76
CA LYS A 326 11.21 9.96 -9.35
C LYS A 326 12.44 9.86 -10.25
N ASP A 327 13.24 10.91 -10.22
CA ASP A 327 14.48 10.98 -10.99
C ASP A 327 15.61 10.17 -10.35
N ALA A 328 16.73 10.04 -11.07
CA ALA A 328 17.90 9.31 -10.60
C ALA A 328 18.54 9.94 -9.35
N ALA A 329 18.43 11.26 -9.17
CA ALA A 329 18.95 11.95 -7.99
C ALA A 329 18.20 11.55 -6.72
N TYR A 330 16.87 11.47 -6.77
CA TYR A 330 16.06 10.95 -5.67
C TYR A 330 16.40 9.48 -5.36
N VAL A 331 16.49 8.63 -6.38
CA VAL A 331 16.82 7.21 -6.21
C VAL A 331 18.19 7.03 -5.58
N ALA A 332 19.21 7.75 -6.06
CA ALA A 332 20.56 7.73 -5.48
C ALA A 332 20.55 8.14 -4.01
N ALA A 333 19.95 9.30 -3.71
CA ALA A 333 19.95 9.88 -2.37
C ALA A 333 19.24 9.00 -1.34
N THR A 334 18.05 8.51 -1.70
CA THR A 334 17.24 7.67 -0.81
C THR A 334 17.88 6.30 -0.61
N THR A 335 18.31 5.63 -1.69
CA THR A 335 19.03 4.35 -1.59
C THR A 335 20.24 4.51 -0.68
N ARG A 336 21.02 5.58 -0.87
CA ARG A 336 22.21 5.80 -0.06
C ARG A 336 21.92 6.02 1.41
N ALA A 337 20.93 6.86 1.72
CA ALA A 337 20.53 7.16 3.09
C ALA A 337 20.09 5.88 3.84
N TYR A 338 19.21 5.08 3.24
CA TYR A 338 18.76 3.83 3.85
C TYR A 338 19.87 2.80 3.93
N ARG A 339 20.79 2.77 2.95
CA ARG A 339 21.90 1.83 3.00
C ARG A 339 22.82 2.08 4.18
N ASN A 340 23.20 3.33 4.41
CA ASN A 340 23.98 3.72 5.58
C ASN A 340 23.23 3.39 6.88
N ALA A 341 21.92 3.69 6.95
CA ALA A 341 21.11 3.43 8.14
C ALA A 341 21.01 1.93 8.47
N VAL A 342 20.81 1.07 7.47
CA VAL A 342 20.77 -0.39 7.67
C VAL A 342 22.13 -0.93 8.10
N ASP A 343 23.23 -0.47 7.49
CA ASP A 343 24.58 -0.90 7.88
C ASP A 343 24.90 -0.54 9.34
N GLN A 344 24.52 0.66 9.77
CA GLN A 344 24.71 1.07 11.14
C GLN A 344 23.83 0.25 12.09
N ALA A 345 22.53 0.16 11.82
CA ALA A 345 21.58 -0.59 12.65
C ALA A 345 21.95 -2.07 12.77
N TRP A 346 22.44 -2.69 11.70
CA TRP A 346 22.90 -4.08 11.71
C TRP A 346 24.15 -4.28 12.57
N LYS A 347 25.13 -3.36 12.50
CA LYS A 347 26.31 -3.40 13.37
C LYS A 347 25.95 -3.27 14.84
N GLU A 348 24.97 -2.43 15.16
CA GLU A 348 24.45 -2.26 16.53
C GLU A 348 23.73 -3.53 16.99
N TYR A 349 22.82 -4.08 16.17
CA TYR A 349 22.11 -5.33 16.44
C TYR A 349 23.07 -6.49 16.74
N MET A 350 24.08 -6.73 15.89
CA MET A 350 25.05 -7.81 16.11
C MET A 350 25.85 -7.62 17.40
N LYS A 351 26.23 -6.37 17.74
CA LYS A 351 26.93 -6.09 19.01
C LYS A 351 26.05 -6.43 20.22
N GLU A 352 24.76 -6.07 20.17
CA GLU A 352 23.78 -6.38 21.22
C GLU A 352 23.66 -7.90 21.42
N GLU A 353 23.49 -8.67 20.34
CA GLU A 353 23.35 -10.13 20.39
C GLU A 353 24.61 -10.85 20.90
N HIS A 354 25.81 -10.39 20.51
CA HIS A 354 27.07 -10.96 21.01
C HIS A 354 27.29 -10.75 22.51
N HIS A 355 26.78 -9.66 23.10
CA HIS A 355 26.84 -9.47 24.55
C HIS A 355 25.94 -10.48 25.29
N ASN A 356 24.89 -10.98 24.65
CA ASN A 356 23.91 -11.89 25.25
C ASN A 356 24.30 -13.38 25.08
N ASN A 357 25.06 -13.74 24.04
CA ASN A 357 25.52 -15.12 23.78
C ASN A 357 27.06 -15.24 23.88
N SER A 358 27.57 -15.56 25.07
CA SER A 358 29.00 -15.67 25.38
C SER A 358 29.68 -16.97 24.87
N GLN A 359 29.08 -17.72 23.94
CA GLN A 359 29.60 -19.01 23.46
C GLN A 359 29.87 -19.13 21.95
N ASP A 360 29.51 -18.15 21.11
CA ASP A 360 29.77 -18.23 19.67
C ASP A 360 30.92 -17.33 19.22
N ASN A 361 31.89 -17.93 18.52
CA ASN A 361 32.98 -17.22 17.85
C ASN A 361 32.40 -16.24 16.81
N PRO A 362 32.93 -15.00 16.70
CA PRO A 362 32.40 -14.03 15.76
C PRO A 362 32.61 -14.51 14.33
N THR A 363 31.54 -14.88 13.62
CA THR A 363 31.56 -14.72 12.16
C THR A 363 31.64 -13.22 11.92
N GLU A 364 32.82 -12.76 11.47
CA GLU A 364 33.03 -11.36 11.11
C GLU A 364 31.85 -10.87 10.24
N PRO A 365 31.33 -9.65 10.49
CA PRO A 365 30.29 -9.10 9.65
C PRO A 365 30.80 -9.11 8.21
N ARG A 366 30.10 -9.83 7.31
CA ARG A 366 30.43 -9.88 5.89
C ARG A 366 30.64 -8.45 5.40
N VAL A 367 31.90 -8.06 5.21
CA VAL A 367 32.27 -6.80 4.59
C VAL A 367 31.71 -6.86 3.18
N ARG A 368 30.91 -5.86 2.79
CA ARG A 368 30.38 -5.86 1.43
C ARG A 368 31.54 -5.85 0.44
N PRO A 369 31.48 -6.65 -0.63
CA PRO A 369 32.51 -6.71 -1.66
C PRO A 369 32.54 -5.46 -2.56
N VAL A 370 31.92 -4.35 -2.13
CA VAL A 370 31.65 -3.18 -2.98
C VAL A 370 31.97 -1.90 -2.21
N ALA A 371 32.93 -1.12 -2.74
CA ALA A 371 33.20 0.24 -2.29
C ALA A 371 32.10 1.18 -2.79
N LEU A 372 31.27 1.67 -1.87
CA LEU A 372 30.26 2.69 -2.14
C LEU A 372 30.89 4.10 -2.06
N PRO A 373 30.25 5.16 -2.61
CA PRO A 373 30.73 6.54 -2.41
C PRO A 373 30.95 6.87 -0.92
N ASP A 374 31.71 7.88 -0.50
CA ASP A 374 31.82 8.21 0.95
C ASP A 374 30.72 9.17 1.45
N GLU A 375 29.89 9.66 0.53
CA GLU A 375 28.93 10.72 0.81
C GLU A 375 27.73 10.22 1.63
N GLU A 376 27.54 10.81 2.80
CA GLU A 376 26.33 10.66 3.60
C GLU A 376 25.19 11.52 3.05
N VAL A 377 23.94 11.13 3.27
CA VAL A 377 22.75 11.90 2.89
C VAL A 377 21.90 12.12 4.13
N SER A 378 21.66 13.38 4.48
CA SER A 378 20.87 13.76 5.66
C SER A 378 19.37 13.80 5.37
N LYS A 379 18.53 13.69 6.42
CA LYS A 379 17.07 13.84 6.33
C LYS A 379 16.64 15.19 5.73
N ALA A 380 17.34 16.27 6.09
CA ALA A 380 17.08 17.60 5.54
C ALA A 380 17.35 17.67 4.02
N GLU A 381 18.37 16.97 3.53
CA GLU A 381 18.64 16.87 2.10
C GLU A 381 17.58 16.06 1.36
N LEU A 382 17.04 15.00 1.98
CA LEU A 382 15.90 14.26 1.43
C LEU A 382 14.64 15.13 1.35
N ALA A 383 14.33 15.88 2.41
CA ALA A 383 13.20 16.81 2.42
C ALA A 383 13.36 17.91 1.34
N GLN A 384 14.59 18.39 1.14
CA GLN A 384 14.91 19.36 0.09
C GLN A 384 14.72 18.79 -1.31
N LEU A 385 15.00 17.51 -1.54
CA LEU A 385 14.82 16.84 -2.83
C LEU A 385 13.35 16.61 -3.14
N PHE A 386 12.62 16.01 -2.20
CA PHE A 386 11.20 15.77 -2.35
C PHE A 386 10.54 15.46 -1.02
N SER A 387 9.49 16.21 -0.72
CA SER A 387 8.58 16.00 0.40
C SER A 387 7.26 16.70 0.09
N ARG A 388 6.18 16.38 0.79
CA ARG A 388 4.86 16.99 0.59
C ARG A 388 4.19 17.28 1.92
N GLY A 389 3.24 18.21 1.92
CA GLY A 389 2.49 18.56 3.13
C GLY A 389 3.29 19.42 4.10
N GLN A 390 4.26 20.18 3.60
CA GLN A 390 5.06 21.11 4.40
C GLN A 390 4.22 22.24 4.98
N ASP A 391 4.56 22.66 6.19
CA ASP A 391 4.12 23.92 6.82
C ASP A 391 5.31 24.63 7.51
N GLU A 392 5.05 25.68 8.29
CA GLU A 392 6.11 26.46 8.96
C GLU A 392 6.93 25.61 9.95
N GLU A 393 6.35 24.56 10.50
CA GLU A 393 6.94 23.71 11.53
C GLU A 393 7.46 22.37 10.98
N HIS A 394 6.96 21.93 9.82
CA HIS A 394 7.20 20.59 9.28
C HIS A 394 7.74 20.63 7.85
N ASP A 395 8.80 19.85 7.61
CA ASP A 395 9.50 19.77 6.31
C ASP A 395 8.83 18.82 5.29
N GLY A 396 7.67 18.25 5.64
CA GLY A 396 6.89 17.35 4.78
C GLY A 396 7.32 15.88 4.83
N LEU A 397 8.29 15.53 5.67
CA LEU A 397 8.64 14.14 5.98
C LEU A 397 8.04 13.74 7.33
N SER A 398 7.39 12.58 7.37
CA SER A 398 6.74 12.03 8.56
C SER A 398 7.14 10.56 8.73
N SER A 399 7.13 10.07 9.97
CA SER A 399 7.22 8.64 10.27
C SER A 399 6.00 7.85 9.77
N GLY A 400 4.99 8.54 9.23
CA GLY A 400 3.76 7.92 8.75
C GLY A 400 2.99 7.33 9.91
N PHE A 401 2.86 6.00 9.92
CA PHE A 401 2.19 5.24 10.98
C PHE A 401 3.16 4.44 11.85
N PHE A 402 4.48 4.58 11.67
CA PHE A 402 5.46 3.78 12.42
C PHE A 402 5.37 3.95 13.94
N ASP A 403 4.95 5.13 14.41
CA ASP A 403 4.71 5.43 15.83
C ASP A 403 3.28 5.09 16.29
N GLY A 404 2.41 4.64 15.37
CA GLY A 404 0.99 4.43 15.58
C GLY A 404 0.11 5.46 14.86
N SER A 405 -1.19 5.32 15.02
CA SER A 405 -2.20 6.21 14.42
C SER A 405 -2.26 7.54 15.18
N HIS A 406 -1.39 8.48 14.81
CA HIS A 406 -1.35 9.86 15.33
C HIS A 406 -2.02 10.82 14.34
N HIS A 407 -3.33 11.02 14.49
CA HIS A 407 -4.13 11.69 13.48
C HIS A 407 -3.78 13.18 13.28
N GLN A 408 -3.10 13.84 14.22
CA GLN A 408 -2.66 15.24 14.06
C GLN A 408 -1.40 15.41 13.19
N ASN A 409 -0.60 14.34 13.03
CA ASN A 409 0.73 14.44 12.42
C ASN A 409 0.71 14.14 10.93
N LEU A 410 -0.08 13.17 10.47
CA LEU A 410 0.04 12.67 9.11
C LEU A 410 -0.42 13.67 8.04
N VAL A 411 -1.56 14.35 8.27
CA VAL A 411 -2.17 15.27 7.30
C VAL A 411 -2.16 16.68 7.89
N ARG A 412 -1.30 17.54 7.33
CA ARG A 412 -1.25 18.96 7.71
C ARG A 412 -2.38 19.75 7.07
N GLY A 413 -2.65 19.51 5.79
CA GLY A 413 -3.83 20.03 5.07
C GLY A 413 -3.61 21.32 4.27
N ARG A 414 -2.39 21.89 4.24
CA ARG A 414 -2.10 23.18 3.60
C ARG A 414 -1.77 23.08 2.10
N SER A 415 -0.94 22.11 1.70
CA SER A 415 -0.51 21.95 0.31
C SER A 415 -0.25 20.48 -0.05
N PRO A 416 -0.55 20.05 -1.29
CA PRO A 416 -0.26 18.70 -1.76
C PRO A 416 1.06 18.61 -2.54
N ARG A 417 1.72 19.75 -2.82
CA ARG A 417 2.89 19.85 -3.69
C ARG A 417 4.18 19.84 -2.89
N HIS A 418 5.27 19.47 -3.54
CA HIS A 418 6.60 19.70 -3.00
C HIS A 418 6.97 21.17 -3.14
N ARG A 419 7.35 21.80 -2.03
CA ARG A 419 7.79 23.21 -1.98
C ARG A 419 9.21 23.36 -1.43
N GLY A 420 9.85 22.26 -1.02
CA GLY A 420 11.12 22.29 -0.32
C GLY A 420 10.97 22.77 1.12
N ILE A 421 11.97 23.48 1.65
CA ILE A 421 12.06 23.79 3.08
C ILE A 421 11.57 25.22 3.34
N HIS A 422 10.78 25.44 4.39
CA HIS A 422 10.41 26.78 4.82
C HIS A 422 11.65 27.60 5.17
N CYS A 423 11.75 28.82 4.64
CA CYS A 423 12.89 29.69 4.90
C CYS A 423 12.51 31.04 5.51
N GLY A 424 11.21 31.33 5.64
CA GLY A 424 10.69 32.47 6.38
C GLY A 424 9.54 33.16 5.64
N ARG A 425 9.35 34.47 5.88
CA ARG A 425 8.14 35.19 5.44
C ARG A 425 8.44 36.48 4.70
N VAL A 426 7.57 36.86 3.78
CA VAL A 426 7.68 38.15 3.09
C VAL A 426 7.39 39.28 4.08
N LEU A 427 8.35 40.17 4.30
CA LEU A 427 8.14 41.38 5.09
C LEU A 427 7.61 42.52 4.21
N LYS A 428 8.19 42.68 3.03
CA LYS A 428 7.84 43.76 2.09
C LYS A 428 8.24 43.39 0.66
N GLY A 429 7.33 43.59 -0.30
CA GLY A 429 7.62 43.47 -1.73
C GLY A 429 7.72 44.82 -2.44
N THR A 430 8.51 44.91 -3.51
CA THR A 430 8.51 46.07 -4.42
C THR A 430 8.78 45.63 -5.86
N SER A 431 8.28 46.37 -6.86
CA SER A 431 8.56 46.08 -8.28
C SER A 431 9.97 46.53 -8.71
N GLY A 432 10.59 45.78 -9.62
CA GLY A 432 11.88 46.13 -10.24
C GLY A 432 13.11 46.00 -9.33
N LYS A 433 14.12 46.86 -9.51
CA LYS A 433 15.47 46.79 -8.89
C LYS A 433 15.51 46.72 -7.35
N LYS A 434 14.38 46.92 -6.67
CA LYS A 434 14.28 46.99 -5.21
C LYS A 434 14.06 45.63 -4.53
N GLY A 435 13.60 44.59 -5.23
CA GLY A 435 13.54 43.21 -4.71
C GLY A 435 12.46 42.91 -3.65
N LEU A 436 12.51 41.70 -3.11
CA LEU A 436 11.65 41.19 -2.03
C LEU A 436 12.44 41.13 -0.72
N LEU A 437 11.92 41.76 0.34
CA LEU A 437 12.50 41.66 1.68
C LEU A 437 11.82 40.53 2.45
N ILE A 438 12.62 39.57 2.90
CA ILE A 438 12.18 38.31 3.52
C ILE A 438 12.78 38.24 4.93
N SER A 439 11.97 37.94 5.95
CA SER A 439 12.49 37.49 7.25
C SER A 439 12.97 36.06 7.10
N LEU A 440 14.14 35.74 7.64
CA LEU A 440 14.72 34.40 7.56
C LEU A 440 14.52 33.65 8.87
N ASP A 441 14.14 32.38 8.76
CA ASP A 441 14.11 31.48 9.91
C ASP A 441 15.54 31.19 10.40
N ALA A 442 15.67 30.96 11.71
CA ALA A 442 16.95 30.60 12.31
C ALA A 442 17.54 29.36 11.60
N SER A 443 18.84 29.39 11.26
CA SER A 443 19.60 28.35 10.53
C SER A 443 19.41 28.23 9.00
N LYS A 444 18.61 29.07 8.34
CA LYS A 444 18.40 28.98 6.89
C LYS A 444 19.10 30.12 6.14
N ASP A 445 20.00 29.75 5.24
CA ASP A 445 20.70 30.68 4.35
C ASP A 445 20.14 30.57 2.93
N LEU A 446 20.10 31.72 2.26
CA LEU A 446 19.76 31.84 0.85
C LEU A 446 21.00 32.28 0.08
N LYS A 447 21.29 31.60 -1.03
CA LYS A 447 22.39 31.95 -1.94
C LYS A 447 21.91 32.08 -3.37
N ARG A 448 22.75 32.70 -4.21
CA ARG A 448 22.50 32.77 -5.66
C ARG A 448 22.34 31.36 -6.24
N GLY A 449 21.33 31.19 -7.08
CA GLY A 449 21.00 29.91 -7.71
C GLY A 449 20.03 29.04 -6.92
N ASP A 450 19.74 29.33 -5.64
CA ASP A 450 18.68 28.63 -4.92
C ASP A 450 17.31 28.91 -5.56
N GLY A 451 16.42 27.93 -5.54
CA GLY A 451 15.05 28.09 -5.99
C GLY A 451 14.17 28.58 -4.84
N LEU A 452 13.33 29.58 -5.09
CA LEU A 452 12.33 30.05 -4.12
C LEU A 452 10.91 29.96 -4.66
N VAL A 453 9.96 29.69 -3.78
CA VAL A 453 8.52 29.82 -3.99
C VAL A 453 7.91 30.69 -2.89
N ILE A 454 6.97 31.56 -3.28
CA ILE A 454 6.20 32.42 -2.40
C ILE A 454 4.75 31.90 -2.40
N ASP A 455 4.33 31.39 -1.24
CA ASP A 455 3.00 30.84 -1.02
C ASP A 455 2.04 31.91 -0.51
N ARG A 456 1.04 32.22 -1.33
CA ARG A 456 0.01 33.23 -1.06
C ARG A 456 -1.20 32.69 -0.30
N GLY A 457 -1.17 31.42 0.12
CA GLY A 457 -2.32 30.74 0.72
C GLY A 457 -3.36 30.26 -0.30
N LEU A 458 -3.03 30.28 -1.59
CA LEU A 458 -3.88 29.85 -2.70
C LEU A 458 -3.17 28.75 -3.48
N ALA A 459 -3.04 27.57 -2.87
CA ALA A 459 -2.26 26.45 -3.42
C ALA A 459 -2.76 25.92 -4.78
N GLN A 460 -4.00 26.21 -5.14
CA GLN A 460 -4.61 25.94 -6.44
C GLN A 460 -4.09 26.84 -7.57
N GLU A 461 -3.55 28.03 -7.24
CA GLU A 461 -3.02 28.97 -8.23
C GLU A 461 -1.57 28.65 -8.62
N GLU A 462 -1.08 29.31 -9.67
CA GLU A 462 0.33 29.22 -10.04
C GLU A 462 1.19 29.95 -9.01
N GLU A 463 2.14 29.24 -8.42
CA GLU A 463 3.00 29.76 -7.38
C GLU A 463 4.05 30.72 -7.95
N LEU A 464 4.24 31.85 -7.26
CA LEU A 464 5.27 32.80 -7.61
C LEU A 464 6.63 32.30 -7.13
N GLY A 465 7.65 32.43 -7.95
CA GLY A 465 8.96 31.93 -7.58
C GLY A 465 9.91 31.81 -8.76
N GLY A 466 11.13 31.41 -8.44
CA GLY A 466 12.19 31.18 -9.41
C GLY A 466 13.56 31.12 -8.74
N PRO A 467 14.63 30.88 -9.54
CA PRO A 467 15.99 30.90 -9.04
C PRO A 467 16.39 32.32 -8.59
N ILE A 468 17.05 32.41 -7.44
CA ILE A 468 17.62 33.65 -6.90
C ILE A 468 18.72 34.14 -7.83
N PHE A 469 18.56 35.34 -8.38
CA PHE A 469 19.59 36.01 -9.16
C PHE A 469 20.60 36.72 -8.26
N ASP A 470 20.10 37.41 -7.23
CA ASP A 470 20.92 38.14 -6.27
C ASP A 470 20.28 38.15 -4.88
N VAL A 471 21.11 38.07 -3.83
CA VAL A 471 20.67 38.05 -2.43
C VAL A 471 21.63 38.88 -1.57
N GLN A 472 21.06 39.72 -0.72
CA GLN A 472 21.80 40.53 0.25
C GLN A 472 21.22 40.26 1.64
N ILE A 473 21.99 39.58 2.50
CA ILE A 473 21.62 39.34 3.90
C ILE A 473 21.90 40.61 4.71
N GLN A 474 20.95 41.04 5.53
CA GLN A 474 21.05 42.23 6.40
C GLN A 474 20.63 41.83 7.83
N GLU A 475 21.35 42.30 8.85
CA GLU A 475 21.10 41.94 10.26
C GLU A 475 20.23 42.95 11.04
N GLU A 476 19.65 43.97 10.40
CA GLU A 476 19.06 45.11 11.11
C GLU A 476 17.65 45.51 10.63
N HIS A 477 16.70 44.57 10.59
CA HIS A 477 15.29 44.97 10.64
C HIS A 477 14.67 44.54 11.96
N LYS A 478 14.64 45.46 12.94
CA LYS A 478 14.07 45.24 14.28
C LYS A 478 14.68 44.07 15.07
N GLY A 479 15.95 43.73 14.83
CA GLY A 479 16.64 42.62 15.50
C GLY A 479 16.40 41.24 14.86
N GLU A 480 15.69 41.18 13.74
CA GLU A 480 15.47 39.96 12.95
C GLU A 480 16.42 39.90 11.76
N ARG A 481 16.84 38.67 11.41
CA ARG A 481 17.68 38.39 10.24
C ARG A 481 16.82 38.47 8.97
N VAL A 482 17.21 39.33 8.02
CA VAL A 482 16.44 39.53 6.78
C VAL A 482 17.30 39.37 5.54
N ALA A 483 16.68 38.97 4.43
CA ALA A 483 17.31 38.87 3.12
C ALA A 483 16.57 39.71 2.09
N LEU A 484 17.31 40.53 1.35
CA LEU A 484 16.82 41.20 0.15
C LEU A 484 17.11 40.33 -1.06
N VAL A 485 16.06 39.73 -1.63
CA VAL A 485 16.14 38.78 -2.74
C VAL A 485 15.69 39.44 -4.05
N ARG A 486 16.42 39.17 -5.13
CA ARG A 486 16.10 39.63 -6.48
C ARG A 486 16.03 38.45 -7.44
N PHE A 487 15.06 38.50 -8.35
CA PHE A 487 14.87 37.51 -9.41
C PHE A 487 15.35 38.05 -10.76
N SER A 488 15.54 37.16 -11.73
CA SER A 488 15.92 37.57 -13.09
C SER A 488 14.74 38.23 -13.83
N LYS A 489 15.06 39.00 -14.89
CA LYS A 489 14.03 39.62 -15.75
C LYS A 489 13.05 38.62 -16.38
N SER A 490 13.46 37.38 -16.60
CA SER A 490 12.58 36.33 -17.14
C SER A 490 11.53 35.89 -16.10
N VAL A 491 11.93 35.75 -14.84
CA VAL A 491 11.01 35.45 -13.73
C VAL A 491 10.06 36.62 -13.50
N GLU A 492 10.56 37.85 -13.47
CA GLU A 492 9.71 39.05 -13.34
C GLU A 492 8.70 39.17 -14.50
N LYS A 493 9.12 38.85 -15.74
CA LYS A 493 8.21 38.83 -16.89
C LYS A 493 7.10 37.79 -16.71
N LYS A 494 7.43 36.61 -16.17
CA LYS A 494 6.44 35.57 -15.87
C LYS A 494 5.43 36.05 -14.83
N TRP A 495 5.90 36.72 -13.77
CA TRP A 495 5.01 37.27 -12.73
C TRP A 495 4.09 38.36 -13.28
N LYS A 496 4.60 39.22 -14.16
CA LYS A 496 3.78 40.22 -14.87
C LYS A 496 2.72 39.57 -15.77
N GLN A 497 3.03 38.45 -16.41
CA GLN A 497 2.07 37.72 -17.25
C GLN A 497 0.96 37.05 -16.44
N LEU A 498 1.25 36.64 -15.19
CA LEU A 498 0.26 36.04 -14.30
C LEU A 498 -0.80 37.04 -13.86
N ASP A 499 -0.40 38.26 -13.45
CA ASP A 499 -1.34 39.33 -13.12
C ASP A 499 -0.71 40.71 -13.37
N ASP A 500 -0.93 41.24 -14.58
CA ASP A 500 -0.39 42.54 -15.01
C ASP A 500 -0.99 43.70 -14.20
N ARG A 501 -2.21 43.54 -13.68
CA ARG A 501 -2.87 44.57 -12.86
C ARG A 501 -2.22 44.65 -11.48
N ALA A 502 -2.05 43.52 -10.80
CA ALA A 502 -1.33 43.45 -9.53
C ALA A 502 0.13 43.90 -9.69
N TRP A 503 0.80 43.49 -10.78
CA TRP A 503 2.17 43.92 -11.09
C TRP A 503 2.31 45.45 -11.21
N LYS A 504 1.38 46.10 -11.93
CA LYS A 504 1.34 47.57 -12.11
C LYS A 504 1.07 48.32 -10.80
N GLN A 505 0.33 47.72 -9.87
CA GLN A 505 0.06 48.26 -8.53
C GLN A 505 1.23 48.01 -7.53
N GLY A 506 2.26 47.26 -7.96
CA GLY A 506 3.47 46.95 -7.21
C GLY A 506 3.56 45.47 -6.85
N ALA A 507 4.74 44.87 -6.97
CA ALA A 507 4.96 43.42 -6.73
C ALA A 507 4.58 42.93 -5.32
N ILE A 508 4.31 43.83 -4.37
CA ILE A 508 3.76 43.49 -3.04
C ILE A 508 2.31 42.97 -3.10
N GLN A 509 1.54 43.32 -4.13
CA GLN A 509 0.22 42.73 -4.39
C GLN A 509 0.34 41.26 -4.82
N LEU A 510 1.46 40.91 -5.45
CA LEU A 510 1.76 39.55 -5.89
C LEU A 510 2.39 38.74 -4.76
N ALA A 511 3.32 39.32 -3.98
CA ALA A 511 3.91 38.71 -2.80
C ALA A 511 3.51 39.50 -1.54
N PRO A 512 2.32 39.24 -0.96
CA PRO A 512 1.81 40.00 0.17
C PRO A 512 2.68 39.80 1.40
N ALA A 513 2.73 40.83 2.26
CA ALA A 513 3.40 40.72 3.55
C ALA A 513 2.76 39.59 4.37
N GLY A 514 3.60 38.76 5.01
CA GLY A 514 3.19 37.55 5.74
C GLY A 514 3.18 36.27 4.90
N ALA A 515 3.26 36.35 3.56
CA ALA A 515 3.33 35.17 2.69
C ALA A 515 4.53 34.28 3.04
N HIS A 516 4.33 32.96 3.01
CA HIS A 516 5.38 32.01 3.31
C HIS A 516 6.37 31.93 2.14
N VAL A 517 7.65 31.81 2.46
CA VAL A 517 8.72 31.63 1.48
C VAL A 517 9.35 30.26 1.69
N TRP A 518 9.47 29.52 0.60
CA TRP A 518 9.97 28.16 0.56
C TRP A 518 11.20 28.09 -0.33
N LYS A 519 12.27 27.43 0.14
CA LYS A 519 13.44 27.09 -0.67
C LYS A 519 13.18 25.77 -1.39
N THR A 520 12.78 25.85 -2.66
CA THR A 520 12.44 24.68 -3.51
C THR A 520 13.64 23.90 -3.98
N SER A 521 14.80 24.54 -4.12
CA SER A 521 16.04 23.84 -4.47
C SER A 521 17.25 24.51 -3.83
N ASP A 522 18.19 23.70 -3.35
CA ASP A 522 19.50 24.15 -2.89
C ASP A 522 20.58 23.75 -3.91
N ALA A 523 21.35 24.72 -4.39
CA ALA A 523 22.34 24.48 -5.44
C ALA A 523 23.48 23.53 -4.99
N THR A 524 23.85 23.54 -3.71
CA THR A 524 24.91 22.66 -3.17
C THR A 524 24.39 21.23 -3.07
N VAL A 525 23.17 21.06 -2.54
CA VAL A 525 22.51 19.75 -2.46
C VAL A 525 22.33 19.19 -3.87
N SER A 526 21.83 19.98 -4.82
CA SER A 526 21.62 19.54 -6.21
C SER A 526 22.92 19.01 -6.86
N LYS A 527 24.05 19.69 -6.63
CA LYS A 527 25.36 19.27 -7.17
C LYS A 527 25.85 17.96 -6.55
N LYS A 528 25.62 17.79 -5.24
CA LYS A 528 25.92 16.54 -4.52
C LYS A 528 25.06 15.38 -5.04
N MET A 529 23.75 15.58 -5.17
CA MET A 529 22.83 14.52 -5.62
C MET A 529 23.09 14.11 -7.08
N LYS A 530 23.48 15.07 -7.92
CA LYS A 530 23.94 14.76 -9.28
C LYS A 530 25.17 13.84 -9.30
N ARG A 531 26.16 14.13 -8.46
CA ARG A 531 27.37 13.30 -8.34
C ARG A 531 27.05 11.89 -7.82
N LEU A 532 26.13 11.76 -6.88
CA LEU A 532 25.64 10.45 -6.41
C LEU A 532 24.90 9.69 -7.52
N SER A 533 24.05 10.35 -8.30
CA SER A 533 23.29 9.68 -9.38
C SER A 533 24.16 9.27 -10.57
N GLU A 534 25.25 9.99 -10.82
CA GLU A 534 26.20 9.73 -11.90
C GLU A 534 27.41 8.92 -11.42
N ALA A 535 27.42 8.47 -10.16
CA ALA A 535 28.49 7.65 -9.60
C ALA A 535 28.62 6.34 -10.40
N PRO A 536 29.84 5.91 -10.75
CA PRO A 536 30.03 4.68 -11.53
C PRO A 536 29.55 3.47 -10.72
N ILE A 537 29.02 2.46 -11.42
CA ILE A 537 28.70 1.17 -10.80
C ILE A 537 30.01 0.58 -10.23
N PRO A 538 30.06 0.31 -8.91
CA PRO A 538 31.22 -0.31 -8.31
C PRO A 538 31.48 -1.68 -8.91
N LYS A 539 32.75 -2.00 -9.15
CA LYS A 539 33.14 -3.37 -9.52
C LYS A 539 33.02 -4.27 -8.29
N LEU A 540 32.50 -5.48 -8.49
CA LEU A 540 32.46 -6.49 -7.45
C LEU A 540 33.91 -6.89 -7.09
N GLN A 541 34.34 -6.69 -5.85
CA GLN A 541 35.65 -7.12 -5.37
C GLN A 541 35.52 -8.46 -4.66
N ARG A 542 35.89 -9.53 -5.36
CA ARG A 542 35.90 -10.91 -4.85
C ARG A 542 37.21 -11.20 -4.14
N GLN A 543 37.16 -11.90 -3.02
CA GLN A 543 38.37 -12.33 -2.32
C GLN A 543 38.97 -13.56 -3.01
N ALA A 544 40.27 -13.53 -3.25
CA ALA A 544 41.01 -14.63 -3.86
C ALA A 544 42.22 -15.07 -3.02
N ARG A 545 42.49 -16.37 -3.07
CA ARG A 545 43.71 -16.99 -2.53
C ARG A 545 44.57 -17.50 -3.67
N VAL A 546 45.86 -17.23 -3.62
CA VAL A 546 46.82 -17.70 -4.62
C VAL A 546 47.69 -18.79 -4.02
N THR A 547 47.81 -19.91 -4.71
CA THR A 547 48.78 -20.96 -4.38
C THR A 547 49.82 -21.04 -5.50
N VAL A 548 51.09 -21.04 -5.13
CA VAL A 548 52.21 -21.14 -6.06
C VAL A 548 53.00 -22.41 -5.73
N GLU A 549 53.17 -23.28 -6.71
CA GLU A 549 53.78 -24.60 -6.55
C GLU A 549 54.80 -24.85 -7.66
N GLY A 550 55.86 -25.61 -7.36
CA GLY A 550 56.79 -26.07 -8.39
C GLY A 550 58.07 -26.66 -7.84
N SER A 551 58.63 -27.62 -8.58
CA SER A 551 59.89 -28.33 -8.26
C SER A 551 60.91 -28.15 -9.39
N ILE A 552 62.19 -28.26 -9.06
CA ILE A 552 63.29 -28.18 -10.02
C ILE A 552 63.11 -29.27 -11.09
N GLY A 553 63.12 -28.87 -12.35
CA GLY A 553 62.83 -29.77 -13.48
C GLY A 553 61.35 -29.91 -13.85
N ALA A 554 60.45 -29.26 -13.10
CA ALA A 554 59.02 -29.18 -13.42
C ALA A 554 58.58 -27.71 -13.64
N PRO A 555 57.48 -27.46 -14.38
CA PRO A 555 56.91 -26.12 -14.50
C PRO A 555 56.44 -25.56 -13.16
N LEU A 556 56.42 -24.23 -13.06
CA LEU A 556 55.75 -23.51 -11.99
C LEU A 556 54.24 -23.47 -12.28
N VAL A 557 53.43 -23.72 -11.26
CA VAL A 557 51.98 -23.63 -11.32
C VAL A 557 51.50 -22.53 -10.37
N VAL A 558 50.63 -21.65 -10.87
CA VAL A 558 49.93 -20.64 -10.08
C VAL A 558 48.44 -20.94 -10.13
N THR A 559 47.85 -21.25 -8.99
CA THR A 559 46.41 -21.47 -8.83
C THR A 559 45.78 -20.30 -8.10
N ILE A 560 44.74 -19.69 -8.68
CA ILE A 560 43.96 -18.62 -8.04
C ILE A 560 42.58 -19.18 -7.73
N ARG A 561 42.25 -19.21 -6.43
CA ARG A 561 40.96 -19.66 -5.92
C ARG A 561 40.08 -18.47 -5.54
N ASP A 562 38.88 -18.41 -6.09
CA ASP A 562 37.82 -17.51 -5.62
C ASP A 562 37.22 -18.08 -4.33
N GLU A 563 37.37 -17.37 -3.22
CA GLU A 563 36.90 -17.85 -1.90
C GLU A 563 35.38 -17.73 -1.75
N THR A 564 34.72 -16.96 -2.63
CA THR A 564 33.26 -16.80 -2.63
C THR A 564 32.59 -17.96 -3.36
N THR A 565 33.15 -18.37 -4.50
CA THR A 565 32.57 -19.42 -5.35
C THR A 565 33.25 -20.78 -5.20
N GLY A 566 34.41 -20.83 -4.57
CA GLY A 566 35.24 -22.03 -4.41
C GLY A 566 36.02 -22.45 -5.65
N ARG A 567 35.89 -21.73 -6.78
CA ARG A 567 36.47 -22.07 -8.09
C ARG A 567 37.95 -21.75 -8.18
N GLU A 568 38.64 -22.42 -9.09
CA GLU A 568 40.08 -22.29 -9.28
C GLU A 568 40.42 -22.09 -10.76
N GLY A 569 41.26 -21.09 -11.06
CA GLY A 569 41.94 -20.96 -12.34
C GLY A 569 43.42 -21.25 -12.17
N VAL A 570 44.03 -21.86 -13.18
CA VAL A 570 45.38 -22.41 -13.12
C VAL A 570 46.22 -21.90 -14.28
N GLY A 571 47.38 -21.34 -13.98
CA GLY A 571 48.38 -20.96 -14.97
C GLY A 571 49.66 -21.76 -14.78
N THR A 572 50.26 -22.18 -15.89
CA THR A 572 51.49 -22.98 -15.88
C THR A 572 52.58 -22.29 -16.67
N SER A 573 53.82 -22.31 -16.18
CA SER A 573 54.93 -21.65 -16.86
C SER A 573 55.34 -22.35 -18.15
N GLU A 574 55.80 -21.59 -19.16
CA GLU A 574 56.25 -22.14 -20.44
C GLU A 574 57.50 -23.03 -20.32
N GLY A 575 58.31 -22.84 -19.28
CA GLY A 575 59.50 -23.64 -19.01
C GLY A 575 59.50 -24.26 -17.61
N VAL A 576 60.52 -25.06 -17.34
CA VAL A 576 60.73 -25.73 -16.05
C VAL A 576 61.60 -24.90 -15.11
N LEU A 577 61.35 -25.01 -13.81
CA LEU A 577 62.16 -24.39 -12.77
C LEU A 577 63.59 -24.96 -12.80
N GLN A 578 64.57 -24.08 -12.63
CA GLN A 578 65.99 -24.44 -12.63
C GLN A 578 66.58 -24.31 -11.22
N PRO A 579 67.68 -25.00 -10.90
CA PRO A 579 68.45 -24.71 -9.70
C PRO A 579 68.95 -23.26 -9.73
N ALA A 580 68.83 -22.55 -8.61
CA ALA A 580 69.24 -21.16 -8.49
C ALA A 580 70.77 -21.03 -8.46
N GLU A 581 71.36 -20.36 -9.45
CA GLU A 581 72.81 -20.10 -9.48
C GLU A 581 73.24 -18.94 -8.56
N LYS A 582 72.31 -18.02 -8.22
CA LYS A 582 72.59 -16.82 -7.39
C LYS A 582 71.53 -16.58 -6.32
N LYS A 583 70.28 -16.35 -6.73
CA LYS A 583 69.16 -16.06 -5.83
C LYS A 583 67.99 -16.98 -6.19
N SER A 584 67.52 -17.78 -5.24
CA SER A 584 66.33 -18.62 -5.40
C SER A 584 65.05 -17.79 -5.31
N LEU A 585 63.94 -18.38 -5.75
CA LEU A 585 62.61 -17.84 -5.44
C LEU A 585 62.42 -17.84 -3.92
N ASP A 586 62.15 -16.66 -3.38
CA ASP A 586 61.74 -16.45 -1.99
C ASP A 586 60.31 -15.90 -1.94
N GLU A 587 59.65 -16.02 -0.80
CA GLU A 587 58.26 -15.57 -0.61
C GLU A 587 58.07 -14.09 -1.02
N GLN A 588 59.06 -13.23 -0.73
CA GLN A 588 59.01 -11.82 -1.07
C GLN A 588 59.04 -11.58 -2.59
N SER A 589 59.86 -12.33 -3.33
CA SER A 589 59.96 -12.25 -4.79
C SER A 589 58.71 -12.79 -5.49
N ILE A 590 58.12 -13.87 -4.97
CA ILE A 590 56.87 -14.45 -5.46
C ILE A 590 55.72 -13.47 -5.20
N SER A 591 55.60 -12.97 -3.97
CA SER A 591 54.58 -11.98 -3.61
C SER A 591 54.67 -10.71 -4.46
N LYS A 592 55.88 -10.21 -4.71
CA LYS A 592 56.11 -9.06 -5.61
C LYS A 592 55.75 -9.36 -7.07
N ALA A 593 55.97 -10.58 -7.54
CA ALA A 593 55.68 -10.99 -8.92
C ALA A 593 54.18 -11.28 -9.15
N ILE A 594 53.50 -11.86 -8.16
CA ILE A 594 52.03 -11.96 -8.12
C ILE A 594 51.42 -10.55 -8.03
N GLY A 595 51.99 -9.68 -7.19
CA GLY A 595 51.59 -8.28 -7.05
C GLY A 595 50.13 -8.14 -6.63
N THR A 596 49.46 -7.09 -7.09
CA THR A 596 47.99 -7.00 -7.05
C THR A 596 47.41 -7.74 -8.25
N LEU A 597 46.20 -8.31 -8.10
CA LEU A 597 45.47 -8.91 -9.22
C LEU A 597 45.00 -7.87 -10.26
N GLY A 598 45.11 -6.57 -9.96
CA GLY A 598 45.01 -5.48 -10.94
C GLY A 598 43.58 -5.02 -11.21
N ASN A 599 43.21 -4.82 -12.49
CA ASN A 599 41.88 -4.36 -12.94
C ASN A 599 40.81 -5.47 -12.99
N THR A 600 41.11 -6.61 -12.37
CA THR A 600 40.26 -7.80 -12.31
C THR A 600 39.20 -7.67 -11.22
N ASP A 601 38.20 -8.56 -11.24
CA ASP A 601 37.15 -8.60 -10.20
C ASP A 601 37.62 -9.22 -8.87
N TRP A 602 38.92 -9.54 -8.72
CA TRP A 602 39.48 -10.16 -7.51
C TRP A 602 40.53 -9.30 -6.81
N GLU A 603 40.55 -9.40 -5.48
CA GLU A 603 41.58 -8.88 -4.59
C GLU A 603 42.13 -10.02 -3.72
N LEU A 604 43.41 -9.93 -3.35
CA LEU A 604 44.05 -10.93 -2.50
C LEU A 604 43.52 -10.84 -1.07
N LEU A 605 43.27 -11.99 -0.45
CA LEU A 605 42.98 -12.08 0.98
C LEU A 605 44.05 -11.37 1.81
N ALA A 606 43.61 -10.47 2.70
CA ALA A 606 44.48 -9.64 3.53
C ALA A 606 45.43 -10.44 4.44
N ILE A 607 45.04 -11.67 4.82
CA ILE A 607 45.85 -12.59 5.62
C ILE A 607 46.02 -13.90 4.84
N ASN A 608 47.27 -14.36 4.66
CA ASN A 608 47.62 -15.60 3.94
C ASN A 608 47.09 -15.67 2.48
N GLY A 609 46.91 -14.54 1.81
CA GLY A 609 46.39 -14.49 0.44
C GLY A 609 47.32 -15.09 -0.63
N ILE A 610 48.58 -15.36 -0.30
CA ILE A 610 49.54 -16.06 -1.17
C ILE A 610 50.19 -17.19 -0.37
N ASN A 611 50.04 -18.44 -0.82
CA ASN A 611 50.75 -19.60 -0.29
C ASN A 611 51.83 -20.04 -1.28
N SER A 612 53.10 -19.88 -0.91
CA SER A 612 54.26 -20.29 -1.71
C SER A 612 55.09 -21.41 -1.07
N SER A 613 54.60 -22.03 0.02
CA SER A 613 55.31 -23.08 0.76
C SER A 613 55.57 -24.37 -0.05
N ARG A 614 54.93 -24.49 -1.21
CA ARG A 614 55.01 -25.64 -2.13
C ARG A 614 55.98 -25.40 -3.30
N VAL A 615 56.78 -24.35 -3.24
CA VAL A 615 57.90 -24.12 -4.16
C VAL A 615 59.16 -24.75 -3.57
N GLU A 616 59.82 -25.63 -4.32
CA GLU A 616 61.03 -26.32 -3.89
C GLU A 616 62.15 -25.33 -3.53
N ALA A 617 62.81 -25.57 -2.40
CA ALA A 617 63.93 -24.75 -1.94
C ALA A 617 65.08 -24.78 -2.95
N GLY A 618 65.57 -23.60 -3.35
CA GLY A 618 66.62 -23.49 -4.36
C GLY A 618 66.13 -23.44 -5.81
N ALA A 619 64.81 -23.49 -6.06
CA ALA A 619 64.26 -23.30 -7.39
C ALA A 619 64.36 -21.83 -7.88
N TRP A 620 64.48 -21.64 -9.19
CA TRP A 620 64.56 -20.35 -9.86
C TRP A 620 63.75 -20.34 -11.16
N CYS A 621 63.05 -19.23 -11.40
CA CYS A 621 62.50 -18.89 -12.72
C CYS A 621 62.52 -17.37 -12.95
N PRO A 622 62.40 -16.92 -14.20
CA PRO A 622 62.16 -15.51 -14.51
C PRO A 622 60.83 -15.02 -13.90
N ALA A 623 60.84 -13.84 -13.26
CA ALA A 623 59.62 -13.25 -12.68
C ALA A 623 58.49 -13.00 -13.71
N GLY A 624 58.82 -12.92 -15.00
CA GLY A 624 57.85 -12.87 -16.10
C GLY A 624 56.97 -14.11 -16.18
N TRP A 625 57.50 -15.29 -15.85
CA TRP A 625 56.73 -16.54 -15.85
C TRP A 625 55.65 -16.53 -14.78
N ILE A 626 55.95 -16.06 -13.57
CA ILE A 626 54.98 -15.94 -12.47
C ILE A 626 53.83 -15.00 -12.87
N LYS A 627 54.15 -13.86 -13.51
CA LYS A 627 53.16 -12.88 -13.99
C LYS A 627 52.25 -13.45 -15.06
N GLU A 628 52.81 -14.25 -15.96
CA GLU A 628 52.09 -14.90 -17.05
C GLU A 628 51.18 -16.01 -16.52
N CYS A 629 51.68 -16.87 -15.62
CA CYS A 629 50.87 -17.89 -14.94
C CYS A 629 49.70 -17.24 -14.19
N ARG A 630 49.95 -16.15 -13.46
CA ARG A 630 48.89 -15.38 -12.80
C ARG A 630 47.85 -14.87 -13.81
N ARG A 631 48.27 -14.34 -14.96
CA ARG A 631 47.35 -13.84 -16.01
C ARG A 631 46.48 -14.96 -16.56
N GLN A 632 47.08 -16.10 -16.89
CA GLN A 632 46.37 -17.28 -17.36
C GLN A 632 45.36 -17.81 -16.32
N ALA A 633 45.78 -17.90 -15.05
CA ALA A 633 44.91 -18.32 -13.96
C ALA A 633 43.70 -17.39 -13.79
N VAL A 634 43.89 -16.06 -13.90
CA VAL A 634 42.77 -15.10 -13.89
C VAL A 634 41.86 -15.29 -15.10
N GLU A 635 42.42 -15.42 -16.31
CA GLU A 635 41.65 -15.59 -17.54
C GLU A 635 40.80 -16.87 -17.53
N GLU A 636 41.36 -17.97 -17.04
CA GLU A 636 40.64 -19.23 -16.87
C GLU A 636 39.52 -19.09 -15.82
N LEU A 637 39.83 -18.51 -14.65
CA LEU A 637 38.85 -18.28 -13.60
C LEU A 637 37.69 -17.40 -14.08
N GLN A 638 37.99 -16.36 -14.87
CA GLN A 638 36.99 -15.47 -15.46
C GLN A 638 36.16 -16.15 -16.55
N ALA A 639 36.79 -17.01 -17.37
CA ALA A 639 36.07 -17.83 -18.35
C ALA A 639 35.09 -18.81 -17.68
N GLN A 640 35.48 -19.45 -16.57
CA GLN A 640 34.59 -20.34 -15.81
C GLN A 640 33.35 -19.62 -15.26
N ILE A 641 33.48 -18.35 -14.84
CA ILE A 641 32.34 -17.54 -14.39
C ILE A 641 31.42 -17.15 -15.55
N LEU A 642 31.98 -16.76 -16.69
CA LEU A 642 31.21 -16.43 -17.89
C LEU A 642 30.46 -17.65 -18.46
N VAL A 643 31.05 -18.84 -18.35
CA VAL A 643 30.42 -20.11 -18.78
C VAL A 643 29.25 -20.46 -17.87
N ASP A 644 29.27 -20.13 -16.58
CA ASP A 644 28.13 -20.36 -15.69
C ASP A 644 27.04 -19.30 -15.73
N GLY A 645 27.36 -18.07 -16.13
CA GLY A 645 26.30 -17.18 -16.64
C GLY A 645 25.49 -17.83 -17.78
N ARG A 646 26.14 -18.71 -18.55
CA ARG A 646 25.54 -19.50 -19.65
C ARG A 646 25.14 -20.93 -19.29
N LYS A 647 25.60 -21.51 -18.17
CA LYS A 647 25.24 -22.85 -17.67
C LYS A 647 24.25 -22.81 -16.52
N SER A 648 24.18 -21.78 -15.68
CA SER A 648 22.97 -21.47 -14.91
C SER A 648 21.77 -21.32 -15.86
N GLN A 649 22.02 -20.71 -17.03
CA GLN A 649 21.11 -20.73 -18.18
C GLN A 649 20.80 -22.12 -18.77
N ARG A 650 21.60 -23.18 -18.53
CA ARG A 650 21.41 -24.54 -19.10
C ARG A 650 21.17 -25.68 -18.09
N ASP A 651 21.54 -25.54 -16.83
CA ASP A 651 21.26 -26.53 -15.79
C ASP A 651 19.85 -26.32 -15.20
N HIS A 652 19.28 -25.11 -15.38
CA HIS A 652 17.82 -24.92 -15.42
C HIS A 652 17.17 -25.46 -16.72
N ASP A 653 17.96 -25.82 -17.75
CA ASP A 653 17.44 -26.47 -18.97
C ASP A 653 17.21 -27.98 -18.84
N VAL A 654 17.48 -28.60 -17.69
CA VAL A 654 17.23 -30.04 -17.51
C VAL A 654 15.75 -30.37 -17.27
N ASP A 655 14.86 -29.37 -17.21
CA ASP A 655 13.41 -29.54 -17.47
C ASP A 655 12.82 -28.46 -18.42
N SER A 656 13.65 -27.59 -19.03
CA SER A 656 13.17 -26.49 -19.89
C SER A 656 13.00 -26.86 -21.37
N ASN A 657 13.32 -28.11 -21.74
CA ASN A 657 13.35 -28.56 -23.13
C ASN A 657 11.94 -28.85 -23.72
N SER A 658 10.99 -27.93 -23.51
CA SER A 658 9.69 -27.94 -24.17
C SER A 658 9.11 -26.56 -24.51
N LEU A 659 9.90 -25.48 -24.47
CA LEU A 659 9.39 -24.14 -24.83
C LEU A 659 10.31 -23.42 -25.82
N SER A 660 10.53 -24.05 -26.97
CA SER A 660 10.94 -23.32 -28.17
C SER A 660 9.84 -22.32 -28.55
N MET A 661 10.20 -21.15 -29.11
CA MET A 661 9.23 -20.16 -29.60
C MET A 661 8.28 -20.71 -30.69
N ASP A 662 8.62 -21.86 -31.26
CA ASP A 662 7.94 -22.46 -32.41
C ASP A 662 7.08 -23.70 -32.07
N GLU A 663 7.04 -24.15 -30.80
CA GLU A 663 6.10 -25.18 -30.35
C GLU A 663 4.86 -24.54 -29.69
N PRO A 664 3.64 -25.03 -29.98
CA PRO A 664 2.43 -24.54 -29.32
C PRO A 664 2.47 -24.93 -27.85
N VAL A 665 2.96 -24.02 -27.02
CA VAL A 665 2.88 -24.11 -25.57
C VAL A 665 1.40 -24.19 -25.18
N ARG A 666 1.00 -25.26 -24.50
CA ARG A 666 -0.36 -25.36 -23.96
C ARG A 666 -0.58 -24.20 -22.98
N SER A 667 -1.65 -23.45 -23.19
CA SER A 667 -2.04 -22.35 -22.30
C SER A 667 -2.34 -22.88 -20.91
N ILE A 668 -1.63 -22.37 -19.90
CA ILE A 668 -1.92 -22.68 -18.49
C ILE A 668 -3.28 -22.10 -18.12
N THR A 669 -3.60 -20.92 -18.65
CA THR A 669 -4.88 -20.25 -18.45
C THR A 669 -6.03 -21.14 -18.88
N ASP A 670 -6.00 -21.68 -20.10
CA ASP A 670 -7.05 -22.57 -20.61
C ASP A 670 -7.10 -23.89 -19.82
N GLU A 671 -5.95 -24.42 -19.41
CA GLU A 671 -5.88 -25.62 -18.56
C GLU A 671 -6.56 -25.37 -17.20
N LEU A 672 -6.29 -24.25 -16.54
CA LEU A 672 -6.91 -23.90 -15.27
C LEU A 672 -8.41 -23.67 -15.43
N LEU A 673 -8.82 -22.91 -16.45
CA LEU A 673 -10.23 -22.63 -16.71
C LEU A 673 -11.02 -23.91 -17.05
N SER A 674 -10.45 -24.80 -17.86
CA SER A 674 -11.08 -26.08 -18.21
C SER A 674 -11.18 -27.05 -17.03
N LYS A 675 -10.25 -27.01 -16.08
CA LYS A 675 -10.35 -27.79 -14.83
C LYS A 675 -11.56 -27.40 -14.00
N PHE A 676 -11.92 -26.12 -13.95
CA PHE A 676 -13.13 -25.68 -13.25
C PHE A 676 -14.41 -26.16 -13.94
N GLY A 677 -14.42 -26.25 -15.27
CA GLY A 677 -15.54 -26.79 -16.04
C GLY A 677 -15.66 -28.32 -16.02
N SER A 678 -14.58 -29.03 -15.68
CA SER A 678 -14.50 -30.51 -15.72
C SER A 678 -14.48 -31.18 -14.34
N SER A 679 -14.29 -30.43 -13.25
CA SER A 679 -14.51 -30.92 -11.87
C SER A 679 -15.96 -31.29 -11.55
N GLY A 680 -16.88 -31.16 -12.49
CA GLY A 680 -18.22 -31.79 -12.47
C GLY A 680 -18.24 -33.27 -12.87
N GLU A 681 -17.12 -33.87 -13.30
CA GLU A 681 -17.04 -35.29 -13.64
C GLU A 681 -15.97 -36.01 -12.81
N LYS A 682 -16.39 -36.64 -11.69
CA LYS A 682 -15.98 -37.99 -11.22
C LYS A 682 -16.21 -38.32 -9.74
N ASP A 683 -16.89 -37.46 -8.97
CA ASP A 683 -17.56 -37.93 -7.76
C ASP A 683 -19.01 -38.30 -8.09
N GLU A 684 -19.52 -39.38 -7.47
CA GLU A 684 -20.84 -40.00 -7.70
C GLU A 684 -22.00 -39.02 -7.98
N PRO A 685 -23.05 -39.43 -8.72
CA PRO A 685 -24.12 -38.57 -9.21
C PRO A 685 -24.94 -37.97 -8.05
N THR A 686 -24.43 -36.90 -7.46
CA THR A 686 -25.20 -35.99 -6.63
C THR A 686 -26.17 -35.28 -7.56
N LYS A 687 -27.45 -35.50 -7.29
CA LYS A 687 -28.61 -35.00 -8.04
C LYS A 687 -28.35 -33.59 -8.59
N ARG A 688 -28.37 -33.46 -9.93
CA ARG A 688 -28.45 -32.20 -10.67
C ARG A 688 -29.43 -31.26 -9.96
N ILE A 689 -28.93 -30.18 -9.36
CA ILE A 689 -29.76 -29.13 -8.75
C ILE A 689 -30.20 -28.19 -9.89
N PRO A 690 -31.51 -27.96 -10.10
CA PRO A 690 -32.02 -27.08 -11.15
C PRO A 690 -31.63 -25.62 -10.94
N ILE A 691 -31.62 -24.85 -12.03
CA ILE A 691 -31.55 -23.37 -12.05
C ILE A 691 -32.48 -22.80 -10.97
N PRO A 692 -32.00 -21.97 -10.02
CA PRO A 692 -32.89 -21.16 -9.22
C PRO A 692 -33.61 -20.21 -10.18
N THR A 693 -34.87 -20.51 -10.51
CA THR A 693 -35.70 -19.67 -11.39
C THR A 693 -36.06 -18.31 -10.77
N ALA A 694 -35.71 -18.08 -9.50
CA ALA A 694 -36.02 -16.85 -8.77
C ALA A 694 -34.75 -16.03 -8.52
N LEU A 695 -34.77 -14.77 -8.99
CA LEU A 695 -33.77 -13.77 -8.65
C LEU A 695 -33.82 -13.47 -7.14
N ARG A 696 -32.66 -13.29 -6.51
CA ARG A 696 -32.53 -13.03 -5.08
C ARG A 696 -32.00 -11.63 -4.86
N LEU A 697 -32.66 -10.91 -3.95
CA LEU A 697 -32.29 -9.55 -3.57
C LEU A 697 -31.80 -9.55 -2.12
N SER A 698 -30.60 -9.00 -1.92
CA SER A 698 -29.99 -8.81 -0.61
C SER A 698 -29.82 -7.32 -0.33
N VAL A 699 -30.05 -6.91 0.91
CA VAL A 699 -29.92 -5.49 1.33
C VAL A 699 -28.86 -5.38 2.42
N LEU A 700 -27.80 -4.61 2.17
CA LEU A 700 -26.83 -4.24 3.18
C LEU A 700 -27.28 -2.97 3.90
N ALA A 701 -27.45 -3.09 5.22
CA ALA A 701 -27.95 -2.07 6.12
C ALA A 701 -26.84 -1.64 7.10
N ARG A 702 -26.59 -0.32 7.19
CA ARG A 702 -25.54 0.25 8.06
C ARG A 702 -26.03 0.73 9.43
N ASN A 703 -27.34 0.77 9.64
CA ASN A 703 -27.94 1.15 10.91
C ASN A 703 -29.23 0.36 11.17
N TYR A 704 -29.72 0.42 12.40
CA TYR A 704 -30.92 -0.31 12.82
C TYR A 704 -32.18 0.17 12.09
N ASP A 705 -32.28 1.46 11.75
CA ASP A 705 -33.45 2.01 11.06
C ASP A 705 -33.59 1.45 9.64
N HIS A 706 -32.49 1.20 8.93
CA HIS A 706 -32.49 0.49 7.65
C HIS A 706 -33.03 -0.94 7.84
N VAL A 707 -32.51 -1.67 8.83
CA VAL A 707 -32.95 -3.05 9.14
C VAL A 707 -34.44 -3.07 9.45
N GLU A 708 -34.90 -2.22 10.34
CA GLU A 708 -36.31 -2.14 10.74
C GLU A 708 -37.21 -1.76 9.55
N THR A 709 -36.77 -0.82 8.71
CA THR A 709 -37.51 -0.40 7.53
C THR A 709 -37.69 -1.55 6.55
N VAL A 710 -36.61 -2.26 6.21
CA VAL A 710 -36.68 -3.41 5.28
C VAL A 710 -37.54 -4.54 5.86
N CYS A 711 -37.40 -4.85 7.16
CA CYS A 711 -38.25 -5.84 7.83
C CYS A 711 -39.74 -5.46 7.74
N LYS A 712 -40.09 -4.20 8.01
CA LYS A 712 -41.47 -3.71 7.88
C LYS A 712 -41.98 -3.77 6.46
N MET A 713 -41.16 -3.43 5.46
CA MET A 713 -41.57 -3.54 4.05
C MET A 713 -41.98 -4.97 3.68
N ILE A 714 -41.31 -5.99 4.24
CA ILE A 714 -41.65 -7.39 4.02
C ILE A 714 -42.94 -7.75 4.76
N GLU A 715 -43.06 -7.36 6.04
CA GLU A 715 -44.23 -7.64 6.89
C GLU A 715 -45.51 -6.97 6.38
N ASP A 716 -45.40 -5.75 5.86
CA ASP A 716 -46.49 -4.97 5.28
C ASP A 716 -46.83 -5.39 3.84
N GLY A 717 -46.08 -6.35 3.26
CA GLY A 717 -46.28 -6.83 1.89
C GLY A 717 -45.93 -5.82 0.80
N GLN A 718 -45.09 -4.82 1.11
CA GLN A 718 -44.61 -3.83 0.15
C GLN A 718 -43.57 -4.43 -0.82
N VAL A 719 -42.85 -5.46 -0.38
CA VAL A 719 -41.94 -6.27 -1.20
C VAL A 719 -42.25 -7.75 -1.05
N ASP A 720 -42.23 -8.49 -2.15
CA ASP A 720 -42.63 -9.91 -2.16
C ASP A 720 -41.67 -10.79 -1.32
N SER A 721 -40.36 -10.52 -1.41
CA SER A 721 -39.33 -11.22 -0.62
C SER A 721 -37.99 -10.49 -0.69
N ILE A 722 -37.23 -10.52 0.40
CA ILE A 722 -35.80 -10.18 0.46
C ILE A 722 -35.07 -11.42 0.98
N ASP A 723 -34.10 -11.95 0.23
CA ASP A 723 -33.40 -13.20 0.60
C ASP A 723 -32.57 -12.97 1.86
N GLU A 724 -31.91 -11.81 1.96
CA GLU A 724 -30.91 -11.54 2.98
C GLU A 724 -30.87 -10.06 3.39
N ILE A 725 -30.71 -9.81 4.68
CA ILE A 725 -30.35 -8.49 5.21
C ILE A 725 -28.96 -8.61 5.82
N ILE A 726 -28.00 -7.88 5.26
CA ILE A 726 -26.60 -7.85 5.68
C ILE A 726 -26.40 -6.68 6.64
N VAL A 727 -25.99 -6.96 7.87
CA VAL A 727 -25.71 -5.98 8.91
C VAL A 727 -24.25 -5.52 8.80
N ASP A 728 -24.03 -4.28 8.36
CA ASP A 728 -22.72 -3.62 8.26
C ASP A 728 -22.66 -2.38 9.15
N PHE A 729 -22.85 -2.58 10.46
CA PHE A 729 -22.75 -1.48 11.40
C PHE A 729 -21.27 -1.17 11.65
N LEU A 730 -20.95 0.12 11.69
CA LEU A 730 -19.57 0.58 11.93
C LEU A 730 -19.08 0.24 13.34
N GLU A 731 -20.02 0.13 14.27
CA GLU A 731 -19.81 -0.30 15.65
C GLU A 731 -20.50 -1.65 15.85
N VAL A 732 -19.98 -2.49 16.75
CA VAL A 732 -20.62 -3.76 17.11
C VAL A 732 -21.93 -3.59 17.90
N ASP A 733 -22.18 -2.39 18.41
CA ASP A 733 -23.36 -2.06 19.21
C ASP A 733 -24.64 -2.14 18.35
N GLY A 734 -25.69 -2.75 18.89
CA GLY A 734 -26.95 -2.96 18.16
C GLY A 734 -26.94 -4.06 17.10
N MET A 735 -25.79 -4.64 16.72
CA MET A 735 -25.74 -5.74 15.75
C MET A 735 -26.54 -6.96 16.20
N ARG A 736 -26.49 -7.30 17.50
CA ARG A 736 -27.27 -8.41 18.07
C ARG A 736 -28.77 -8.18 17.93
N ASP A 737 -29.22 -6.97 18.23
CA ASP A 737 -30.63 -6.60 18.13
C ASP A 737 -31.10 -6.64 16.67
N ALA A 738 -30.28 -6.14 15.74
CA ALA A 738 -30.54 -6.23 14.30
C ALA A 738 -30.63 -7.69 13.82
N VAL A 739 -29.68 -8.55 14.17
CA VAL A 739 -29.71 -9.98 13.80
C VAL A 739 -30.96 -10.66 14.37
N ASN A 740 -31.31 -10.40 15.63
CA ASN A 740 -32.51 -10.94 16.25
C ASN A 740 -33.79 -10.46 15.56
N ARG A 741 -33.84 -9.18 15.18
CA ARG A 741 -34.97 -8.59 14.45
C ARG A 741 -35.16 -9.24 13.08
N ILE A 742 -34.08 -9.42 12.32
CA ILE A 742 -34.12 -10.05 10.99
C ILE A 742 -34.59 -11.51 11.11
N ARG A 743 -34.15 -12.25 12.13
CA ARG A 743 -34.57 -13.65 12.37
C ARG A 743 -36.06 -13.81 12.67
N GLN A 744 -36.77 -12.74 13.02
CA GLN A 744 -38.22 -12.77 13.22
C GLN A 744 -38.99 -12.65 11.90
N VAL A 745 -38.34 -12.21 10.81
CA VAL A 745 -38.96 -12.10 9.49
C VAL A 745 -38.88 -13.45 8.77
N PRO A 746 -40.02 -14.05 8.35
CA PRO A 746 -40.02 -15.33 7.65
C PRO A 746 -39.21 -15.29 6.35
N ALA A 747 -38.46 -16.36 6.08
CA ALA A 747 -37.69 -16.57 4.85
C ALA A 747 -36.56 -15.55 4.56
N THR A 748 -36.24 -14.65 5.48
CA THR A 748 -35.14 -13.69 5.36
C THR A 748 -33.94 -14.10 6.21
N LYS A 749 -32.74 -14.12 5.62
CA LYS A 749 -31.50 -14.45 6.33
C LYS A 749 -30.81 -13.20 6.88
N ALA A 750 -30.46 -13.25 8.17
CA ALA A 750 -29.48 -12.33 8.75
C ALA A 750 -28.05 -12.72 8.34
N VAL A 751 -27.31 -11.80 7.72
CA VAL A 751 -25.88 -11.91 7.42
C VAL A 751 -25.16 -10.76 8.15
N VAL A 752 -23.93 -10.97 8.60
CA VAL A 752 -23.13 -9.91 9.24
C VAL A 752 -21.87 -9.66 8.42
N ALA A 753 -21.54 -8.40 8.17
CA ALA A 753 -20.29 -8.02 7.52
C ALA A 753 -19.16 -7.88 8.55
N SER A 754 -18.02 -8.54 8.29
CA SER A 754 -16.83 -8.36 9.13
C SER A 754 -16.16 -7.02 8.87
N PRO A 755 -15.30 -6.46 9.73
CA PRO A 755 -14.45 -5.34 9.35
C PRO A 755 -13.63 -5.64 8.09
N ARG A 756 -13.34 -4.61 7.27
CA ARG A 756 -12.48 -4.71 6.08
C ARG A 756 -11.01 -4.89 6.46
N ILE A 757 -10.59 -4.19 7.50
CA ILE A 757 -9.23 -4.22 8.02
C ILE A 757 -9.26 -4.86 9.40
N ILE A 758 -8.25 -5.68 9.67
CA ILE A 758 -7.97 -6.22 11.00
C ILE A 758 -6.47 -6.09 11.19
N LYS A 759 -6.05 -5.33 12.21
CA LYS A 759 -4.65 -5.13 12.60
C LYS A 759 -4.31 -6.00 13.82
N PRO A 760 -3.03 -6.19 14.17
CA PRO A 760 -2.65 -6.82 15.44
C PRO A 760 -3.35 -6.13 16.62
N GLY A 761 -3.86 -6.90 17.57
CA GLY A 761 -4.72 -6.43 18.65
C GLY A 761 -6.21 -6.33 18.31
N GLU A 762 -6.60 -6.43 17.03
CA GLU A 762 -8.01 -6.44 16.61
C GLU A 762 -8.53 -7.85 16.28
N SER A 763 -7.63 -8.84 16.22
CA SER A 763 -7.90 -10.18 15.70
C SER A 763 -9.04 -10.90 16.42
N GLY A 764 -9.25 -10.62 17.72
CA GLY A 764 -10.29 -11.27 18.53
C GLY A 764 -11.73 -10.99 18.11
N ILE A 765 -11.98 -10.04 17.20
CA ILE A 765 -13.30 -9.65 16.71
C ILE A 765 -14.12 -10.83 16.14
N TRP A 766 -13.47 -11.87 15.63
CA TRP A 766 -14.14 -13.05 15.09
C TRP A 766 -15.05 -13.73 16.14
N ARG A 767 -14.69 -13.70 17.42
CA ARG A 767 -15.51 -14.29 18.51
C ARG A 767 -16.81 -13.53 18.67
N THR A 768 -16.76 -12.20 18.61
CA THR A 768 -17.96 -11.35 18.65
C THR A 768 -18.87 -11.68 17.46
N LEU A 769 -18.31 -11.78 16.25
CA LEU A 769 -19.08 -12.06 15.03
C LEU A 769 -19.78 -13.43 15.10
N LEU A 770 -19.09 -14.48 15.55
CA LEU A 770 -19.69 -15.82 15.67
C LEU A 770 -20.76 -15.90 16.77
N ARG A 771 -20.60 -15.15 17.88
CA ARG A 771 -21.61 -15.08 18.96
C ARG A 771 -22.92 -14.43 18.54
N LEU A 772 -22.94 -13.69 17.43
CA LEU A 772 -24.19 -13.17 16.85
C LEU A 772 -25.08 -14.29 16.27
N GLN A 773 -24.48 -15.45 15.94
CA GLN A 773 -25.19 -16.59 15.36
C GLN A 773 -26.05 -16.20 14.13
N ALA A 774 -25.47 -15.36 13.27
CA ALA A 774 -26.05 -15.01 11.97
C ALA A 774 -26.06 -16.24 11.04
N HIS A 775 -26.87 -16.21 9.98
CA HIS A 775 -26.92 -17.30 8.99
C HIS A 775 -25.71 -17.27 8.05
N GLY A 776 -25.12 -16.09 7.83
CA GLY A 776 -23.92 -15.89 7.03
C GLY A 776 -22.99 -14.84 7.61
N LEU A 777 -21.72 -14.94 7.23
CA LEU A 777 -20.66 -13.98 7.50
C LEU A 777 -20.10 -13.50 6.16
N LEU A 778 -20.29 -12.21 5.89
CA LEU A 778 -19.68 -11.52 4.75
C LEU A 778 -18.25 -11.13 5.13
N VAL A 779 -17.29 -11.94 4.69
CA VAL A 779 -15.87 -11.86 5.00
C VAL A 779 -15.18 -10.86 4.10
N ARG A 780 -14.63 -9.81 4.70
CA ARG A 780 -14.01 -8.67 4.01
C ARG A 780 -12.48 -8.61 4.15
N SER A 781 -11.88 -9.52 4.92
CA SER A 781 -10.44 -9.58 5.17
C SER A 781 -9.90 -10.99 4.92
N ALA A 782 -8.81 -11.08 4.16
CA ALA A 782 -8.10 -12.32 3.89
C ALA A 782 -7.64 -13.02 5.20
N GLY A 783 -7.23 -12.24 6.20
CA GLY A 783 -6.86 -12.77 7.51
C GLY A 783 -8.02 -13.41 8.25
N LEU A 784 -9.21 -12.82 8.18
CA LEU A 784 -10.40 -13.42 8.77
C LEU A 784 -10.80 -14.71 8.04
N LEU A 785 -10.70 -14.74 6.70
CA LEU A 785 -10.97 -15.95 5.94
C LEU A 785 -10.02 -17.10 6.33
N ASN A 786 -8.72 -16.81 6.44
CA ASN A 786 -7.73 -17.78 6.91
C ASN A 786 -8.06 -18.27 8.33
N ARG A 787 -8.43 -17.35 9.23
CA ARG A 787 -8.85 -17.71 10.59
C ARG A 787 -10.05 -18.65 10.60
N MET A 788 -11.11 -18.35 9.84
CA MET A 788 -12.28 -19.22 9.75
C MET A 788 -11.93 -20.60 9.19
N THR A 789 -11.05 -20.65 8.17
CA THR A 789 -10.56 -21.90 7.58
C THR A 789 -9.82 -22.76 8.60
N LYS A 790 -8.92 -22.15 9.38
CA LYS A 790 -8.18 -22.84 10.47
C LYS A 790 -9.07 -23.38 11.58
N LEU A 791 -10.20 -22.70 11.84
CA LEU A 791 -11.19 -23.16 12.81
C LEU A 791 -12.13 -24.25 12.26
N GLY A 792 -11.85 -24.78 11.06
CA GLY A 792 -12.60 -25.87 10.42
C GLY A 792 -13.55 -25.43 9.31
N GLY A 793 -13.65 -24.13 9.03
CA GLY A 793 -14.48 -23.60 7.94
C GLY A 793 -15.98 -23.62 8.22
N GLN A 794 -16.77 -23.28 7.20
CA GLN A 794 -18.23 -23.25 7.28
C GLN A 794 -18.82 -24.55 7.85
N GLY A 795 -19.70 -24.43 8.84
CA GLY A 795 -20.36 -25.56 9.50
C GLY A 795 -19.56 -26.17 10.67
N ALA A 796 -18.30 -25.80 10.87
CA ALA A 796 -17.52 -26.27 12.00
C ALA A 796 -18.06 -25.72 13.33
N ARG A 797 -18.00 -26.56 14.37
CA ARG A 797 -18.35 -26.17 15.74
C ARG A 797 -17.11 -25.63 16.44
N VAL A 798 -17.22 -24.43 17.01
CA VAL A 798 -16.13 -23.74 17.70
C VAL A 798 -16.62 -23.31 19.08
N GLU A 799 -15.79 -23.48 20.10
CA GLU A 799 -16.05 -22.94 21.44
C GLU A 799 -15.55 -21.50 21.51
N VAL A 800 -16.44 -20.57 21.89
CA VAL A 800 -16.09 -19.16 22.11
C VAL A 800 -16.34 -18.77 23.55
N ASP A 801 -15.38 -18.08 24.17
CA ASP A 801 -15.53 -17.58 25.53
C ASP A 801 -16.65 -16.52 25.59
N VAL A 802 -17.44 -16.56 26.67
CA VAL A 802 -18.54 -15.60 26.92
C VAL A 802 -18.18 -14.74 28.13
N PRO A 803 -18.18 -13.39 28.00
CA PRO A 803 -17.94 -12.51 29.13
C PRO A 803 -19.03 -12.67 30.19
N VAL A 804 -18.63 -12.85 31.44
CA VAL A 804 -19.55 -12.76 32.59
C VAL A 804 -19.82 -11.28 32.87
N SER A 805 -21.10 -10.89 33.00
CA SER A 805 -21.47 -9.50 33.24
C SER A 805 -20.83 -8.96 34.52
N GLY A 806 -19.99 -7.92 34.40
CA GLY A 806 -19.44 -7.17 35.55
C GLY A 806 -18.00 -7.49 35.95
N GLU A 807 -17.37 -8.54 35.39
CA GLU A 807 -15.98 -8.90 35.71
C GLU A 807 -15.12 -8.93 34.45
N ARG A 808 -14.06 -8.10 34.41
CA ARG A 808 -13.18 -7.99 33.24
C ARG A 808 -12.34 -9.24 32.96
N ASN A 809 -12.21 -10.17 33.92
CA ASN A 809 -11.24 -11.27 33.87
C ASN A 809 -11.77 -12.67 34.28
N SER A 810 -13.07 -12.89 34.49
CA SER A 810 -13.57 -14.25 34.81
C SER A 810 -14.03 -15.00 33.56
N VAL A 811 -13.44 -16.19 33.35
CA VAL A 811 -13.75 -17.12 32.25
C VAL A 811 -14.36 -18.37 32.85
N ASN A 812 -15.66 -18.36 33.13
CA ASN A 812 -16.37 -19.56 33.60
C ASN A 812 -17.45 -20.05 32.64
N ASN A 813 -17.62 -19.43 31.46
CA ASN A 813 -18.65 -19.84 30.52
C ASN A 813 -18.14 -19.84 29.07
N ARG A 814 -18.25 -20.99 28.40
CA ARG A 814 -17.97 -21.19 26.98
C ARG A 814 -19.27 -21.48 26.25
N GLN A 815 -19.41 -20.90 25.06
CA GLN A 815 -20.55 -21.14 24.19
C GLN A 815 -20.08 -21.85 22.92
N ALA A 816 -20.65 -23.02 22.65
CA ALA A 816 -20.52 -23.66 21.35
C ALA A 816 -21.26 -22.84 20.29
N VAL A 817 -20.53 -22.36 19.28
CA VAL A 817 -21.08 -21.68 18.10
C VAL A 817 -20.71 -22.45 16.84
N VAL A 818 -21.44 -22.20 15.75
CA VAL A 818 -21.17 -22.79 14.43
C VAL A 818 -20.67 -21.68 13.52
N ILE A 819 -19.63 -21.95 12.75
CA ILE A 819 -19.18 -21.03 11.70
C ILE A 819 -20.29 -20.97 10.63
N PRO A 820 -20.87 -19.79 10.35
CA PRO A 820 -22.00 -19.66 9.43
C PRO A 820 -21.54 -19.79 7.97
N GLU A 821 -22.46 -19.56 7.02
CA GLU A 821 -22.12 -19.44 5.60
C GLU A 821 -21.00 -18.41 5.41
N LEU A 822 -19.90 -18.78 4.75
CA LEU A 822 -18.81 -17.86 4.46
C LEU A 822 -19.00 -17.26 3.07
N ILE A 823 -19.08 -15.93 2.99
CA ILE A 823 -19.27 -15.19 1.74
C ILE A 823 -18.09 -14.24 1.58
N ALA A 824 -17.32 -14.37 0.50
CA ALA A 824 -16.19 -13.49 0.23
C ALA A 824 -16.65 -12.18 -0.40
N ASP A 825 -16.35 -11.04 0.21
CA ASP A 825 -16.84 -9.75 -0.27
C ASP A 825 -15.93 -9.07 -1.30
N PHE A 826 -16.41 -7.96 -1.88
CA PHE A 826 -15.73 -7.18 -2.93
C PHE A 826 -14.29 -6.78 -2.54
N SER A 827 -14.01 -6.58 -1.25
CA SER A 827 -12.70 -6.16 -0.76
C SER A 827 -11.61 -7.22 -0.91
N LEU A 828 -11.99 -8.47 -1.20
CA LEU A 828 -11.08 -9.55 -1.59
C LEU A 828 -10.75 -9.55 -3.10
N ASN A 829 -11.22 -8.53 -3.84
CA ASN A 829 -10.81 -8.20 -5.19
C ASN A 829 -11.05 -9.29 -6.25
N VAL A 830 -12.24 -9.88 -6.28
CA VAL A 830 -12.62 -10.82 -7.35
C VAL A 830 -12.87 -10.07 -8.65
N ALA A 831 -11.86 -10.04 -9.52
CA ALA A 831 -11.90 -9.36 -10.82
C ALA A 831 -11.82 -10.33 -12.03
N ASN A 832 -11.57 -11.63 -11.80
CA ASN A 832 -11.46 -12.65 -12.84
C ASN A 832 -11.86 -14.03 -12.30
N PRO A 833 -12.17 -15.01 -13.18
CA PRO A 833 -12.60 -16.35 -12.76
C PRO A 833 -11.58 -17.10 -11.91
N LEU A 834 -10.27 -16.94 -12.16
CA LEU A 834 -9.23 -17.64 -11.36
C LEU A 834 -9.24 -17.16 -9.90
N SER A 835 -9.35 -15.83 -9.68
CA SER A 835 -9.50 -15.23 -8.36
C SER A 835 -10.77 -15.70 -7.65
N ALA A 836 -11.89 -15.78 -8.38
CA ALA A 836 -13.15 -16.29 -7.84
C ALA A 836 -13.01 -17.74 -7.36
N TRP A 837 -12.52 -18.63 -8.23
CA TRP A 837 -12.34 -20.04 -7.91
C TRP A 837 -11.37 -20.28 -6.76
N GLU A 838 -10.32 -19.46 -6.62
CA GLU A 838 -9.42 -19.59 -5.49
C GLU A 838 -10.17 -19.39 -4.17
N LEU A 839 -10.97 -18.33 -4.04
CA LEU A 839 -11.74 -18.09 -2.81
C LEU A 839 -12.82 -19.16 -2.59
N LEU A 840 -13.52 -19.61 -3.64
CA LEU A 840 -14.50 -20.69 -3.54
C LEU A 840 -13.87 -22.00 -3.08
N SER A 841 -12.64 -22.31 -3.53
CA SER A 841 -11.89 -23.50 -3.12
C SER A 841 -11.39 -23.42 -1.66
N LYS A 842 -11.28 -22.21 -1.11
CA LYS A 842 -10.90 -21.95 0.29
C LYS A 842 -12.10 -21.91 1.25
N GLY A 843 -13.23 -22.45 0.84
CA GLY A 843 -14.39 -22.66 1.70
C GLY A 843 -15.43 -21.54 1.67
N CYS A 844 -15.28 -20.53 0.80
CA CYS A 844 -16.36 -19.59 0.55
C CYS A 844 -17.48 -20.27 -0.26
N SER A 845 -18.71 -20.11 0.20
CA SER A 845 -19.90 -20.58 -0.50
C SER A 845 -20.15 -19.78 -1.79
N ARG A 846 -19.85 -18.48 -1.77
CA ARG A 846 -20.00 -17.54 -2.89
C ARG A 846 -19.09 -16.32 -2.71
N VAL A 847 -18.91 -15.55 -3.78
CA VAL A 847 -18.01 -14.39 -3.85
C VAL A 847 -18.71 -13.18 -4.45
N THR A 848 -18.36 -11.97 -4.02
CA THR A 848 -18.86 -10.72 -4.60
C THR A 848 -17.90 -10.19 -5.66
N ALA A 849 -18.42 -9.77 -6.81
CA ALA A 849 -17.61 -9.10 -7.85
C ALA A 849 -16.95 -7.81 -7.33
N SER A 850 -15.73 -7.52 -7.77
CA SER A 850 -15.01 -6.28 -7.41
C SER A 850 -15.69 -5.03 -7.97
N TYR A 851 -15.63 -3.93 -7.22
CA TYR A 851 -16.04 -2.60 -7.69
C TYR A 851 -15.21 -2.07 -8.87
N ASP A 852 -14.03 -2.64 -9.11
CA ASP A 852 -13.19 -2.30 -10.27
C ASP A 852 -13.78 -2.77 -11.61
N LEU A 853 -14.74 -3.72 -11.59
CA LEU A 853 -15.40 -4.17 -12.81
C LEU A 853 -16.57 -3.24 -13.17
N ASN A 854 -16.60 -2.78 -14.42
CA ASN A 854 -17.79 -2.18 -14.99
C ASN A 854 -18.83 -3.26 -15.38
N ALA A 855 -19.98 -2.86 -15.91
CA ALA A 855 -21.04 -3.81 -16.21
C ALA A 855 -20.68 -4.85 -17.28
N ASP A 856 -19.87 -4.50 -18.29
CA ASP A 856 -19.34 -5.43 -19.28
C ASP A 856 -18.32 -6.39 -18.65
N GLY A 857 -17.43 -5.89 -17.78
CA GLY A 857 -16.47 -6.70 -17.02
C GLY A 857 -17.14 -7.71 -16.10
N ILE A 858 -18.24 -7.32 -15.45
CA ILE A 858 -19.09 -8.24 -14.67
C ILE A 858 -19.69 -9.31 -15.58
N THR A 859 -20.19 -8.94 -16.75
CA THR A 859 -20.74 -9.89 -17.74
C THR A 859 -19.67 -10.90 -18.18
N ASN A 860 -18.48 -10.43 -18.55
CA ASN A 860 -17.36 -11.28 -18.94
C ASN A 860 -16.93 -12.23 -17.80
N LEU A 861 -16.93 -11.74 -16.55
CA LEU A 861 -16.65 -12.58 -15.38
C LEU A 861 -17.69 -13.69 -15.25
N LEU A 862 -18.98 -13.37 -15.31
CA LEU A 862 -20.07 -14.33 -15.20
C LEU A 862 -20.01 -15.41 -16.29
N GLU A 863 -19.83 -14.99 -17.55
CA GLU A 863 -19.70 -15.91 -18.69
C GLU A 863 -18.48 -16.83 -18.56
N SER A 864 -17.36 -16.29 -18.05
CA SER A 864 -16.13 -17.07 -17.83
C SER A 864 -16.22 -18.03 -16.64
N MET A 865 -17.14 -17.82 -15.70
CA MET A 865 -17.36 -18.72 -14.57
C MET A 865 -18.09 -20.01 -14.97
N GLY A 866 -18.56 -20.14 -16.21
CA GLY A 866 -19.22 -21.34 -16.71
C GLY A 866 -20.70 -21.44 -16.30
N ASN A 867 -21.28 -22.63 -16.47
CA ASN A 867 -22.73 -22.82 -16.55
C ASN A 867 -23.52 -22.34 -15.31
N ILE A 868 -24.75 -21.87 -15.55
CA ILE A 868 -25.66 -21.14 -14.63
C ILE A 868 -25.87 -21.83 -13.26
N ASN A 869 -25.67 -23.14 -13.17
CA ASN A 869 -25.97 -23.94 -11.97
C ASN A 869 -24.76 -24.25 -11.08
N GLU A 870 -23.55 -23.82 -11.44
CA GLU A 870 -22.33 -24.16 -10.69
C GLU A 870 -21.45 -22.94 -10.41
N GLY A 871 -21.09 -22.15 -11.42
CA GLY A 871 -20.14 -21.04 -11.28
C GLY A 871 -20.80 -19.67 -11.11
N SER A 872 -21.48 -19.18 -12.14
CA SER A 872 -22.01 -17.80 -12.21
C SER A 872 -23.04 -17.48 -11.11
N SER A 873 -23.84 -18.45 -10.67
CA SER A 873 -24.83 -18.28 -9.58
C SER A 873 -24.20 -18.13 -8.19
N ARG A 874 -22.89 -18.37 -8.07
CA ARG A 874 -22.08 -18.12 -6.86
C ARG A 874 -21.39 -16.75 -6.89
N ILE A 875 -21.73 -15.90 -7.85
CA ILE A 875 -21.27 -14.50 -7.92
C ILE A 875 -22.39 -13.57 -7.42
N ASP A 876 -22.12 -12.83 -6.35
CA ASP A 876 -22.97 -11.75 -5.86
C ASP A 876 -22.62 -10.44 -6.61
N ILE A 877 -23.63 -9.74 -7.13
CA ILE A 877 -23.44 -8.47 -7.86
C ILE A 877 -24.01 -7.31 -7.04
N ILE A 878 -23.21 -6.27 -6.83
CA ILE A 878 -23.65 -5.04 -6.18
C ILE A 878 -24.31 -4.15 -7.24
N ALA A 879 -25.64 -4.13 -7.24
CA ALA A 879 -26.43 -3.43 -8.24
C ALA A 879 -26.63 -1.94 -7.88
N HIS A 880 -26.58 -1.59 -6.60
CA HIS A 880 -26.75 -0.22 -6.12
C HIS A 880 -25.86 0.04 -4.91
N ALA A 881 -25.04 1.09 -4.96
CA ALA A 881 -24.20 1.50 -3.83
C ALA A 881 -23.67 2.92 -3.99
N HIS A 882 -23.49 3.63 -2.88
CA HIS A 882 -22.51 4.71 -2.83
C HIS A 882 -21.11 4.10 -2.72
N LEU A 883 -20.24 4.33 -3.70
CA LEU A 883 -18.89 3.76 -3.69
C LEU A 883 -18.07 4.27 -2.48
N PRO A 884 -17.39 3.39 -1.72
CA PRO A 884 -16.47 3.80 -0.66
C PRO A 884 -15.16 4.34 -1.27
N VAL A 885 -15.18 5.56 -1.79
CA VAL A 885 -14.09 6.18 -2.58
C VAL A 885 -12.73 6.18 -1.86
N PHE A 886 -12.74 6.38 -0.55
CA PHE A 886 -11.57 6.26 0.31
C PHE A 886 -11.90 5.43 1.54
N HIS A 887 -11.00 4.55 1.94
CA HIS A 887 -11.01 3.90 3.24
C HIS A 887 -9.64 4.13 3.88
N THR A 888 -9.57 4.86 5.00
CA THR A 888 -8.33 5.48 5.47
C THR A 888 -8.09 5.27 6.95
N GLU A 889 -6.83 5.01 7.33
CA GLU A 889 -6.39 5.03 8.73
C GLU A 889 -6.36 6.46 9.31
N HIS A 890 -6.37 7.49 8.46
CA HIS A 890 -6.45 8.89 8.90
C HIS A 890 -7.86 9.28 9.36
N CYS A 891 -8.04 9.70 10.61
CA CYS A 891 -9.32 10.19 11.13
C CYS A 891 -9.48 11.72 10.96
N VAL A 892 -10.34 12.16 10.04
CA VAL A 892 -10.62 13.58 9.78
C VAL A 892 -11.36 14.23 10.96
N PHE A 893 -12.16 13.43 11.69
CA PHE A 893 -12.83 13.87 12.90
C PHE A 893 -11.80 14.27 13.97
N ALA A 894 -10.87 13.36 14.29
CA ALA A 894 -9.82 13.62 15.26
C ALA A 894 -8.99 14.84 14.84
N ARG A 895 -8.52 14.86 13.58
CA ARG A 895 -7.64 15.91 13.04
C ARG A 895 -8.26 17.30 13.02
N PHE A 896 -9.49 17.46 12.54
CA PHE A 896 -10.06 18.78 12.22
C PHE A 896 -11.18 19.24 13.15
N LEU A 897 -11.67 18.38 14.04
CA LEU A 897 -12.71 18.72 15.02
C LEU A 897 -12.21 18.66 16.48
N THR A 898 -11.01 18.12 16.73
CA THR A 898 -10.49 17.91 18.08
C THR A 898 -9.00 18.25 18.18
N LYS A 899 -8.45 18.16 19.39
CA LYS A 899 -7.00 18.20 19.65
C LYS A 899 -6.40 16.82 19.98
N GLY A 900 -7.23 15.77 19.99
CA GLY A 900 -6.78 14.41 20.30
C GLY A 900 -6.19 13.72 19.08
N ASP A 901 -5.34 12.73 19.32
CA ASP A 901 -4.61 12.00 18.29
C ASP A 901 -5.24 10.66 17.90
N SER A 902 -6.15 10.13 18.73
CA SER A 902 -6.70 8.78 18.59
C SER A 902 -8.13 8.67 19.16
N TYR A 903 -8.73 7.48 19.08
CA TYR A 903 -10.01 7.22 19.75
C TYR A 903 -9.92 7.33 21.29
N LEU A 904 -8.72 7.25 21.88
CA LEU A 904 -8.51 7.30 23.33
C LEU A 904 -8.72 8.70 23.90
N ASP A 905 -8.48 9.74 23.10
CA ASP A 905 -8.35 11.12 23.55
C ASP A 905 -9.07 12.15 22.65
N CYS A 906 -9.55 11.77 21.46
CA CYS A 906 -10.40 12.65 20.64
C CYS A 906 -11.81 12.87 21.20
N GLY A 907 -12.17 12.14 22.27
CA GLY A 907 -13.49 12.19 22.87
C GLY A 907 -14.60 11.69 21.94
N HIS A 908 -14.29 10.82 20.96
CA HIS A 908 -15.24 10.23 20.01
C HIS A 908 -16.08 11.27 19.24
N ALA A 909 -15.43 12.25 18.60
CA ALA A 909 -16.13 13.26 17.81
C ALA A 909 -17.02 12.67 16.70
N CYS A 910 -16.61 11.54 16.10
CA CYS A 910 -17.40 10.83 15.08
C CYS A 910 -18.83 10.44 15.54
N THR A 911 -19.10 10.34 16.84
CA THR A 911 -20.44 9.97 17.31
C THR A 911 -21.39 11.17 17.49
N ARG A 912 -20.88 12.40 17.36
CA ARG A 912 -21.62 13.66 17.61
C ARG A 912 -21.71 14.57 16.40
N HIS A 913 -20.90 14.32 15.38
CA HIS A 913 -20.77 15.16 14.20
C HIS A 913 -21.16 14.36 12.96
N ASN A 914 -22.00 14.93 12.10
CA ASN A 914 -22.24 14.42 10.76
C ASN A 914 -21.32 15.16 9.78
N VAL A 915 -20.28 14.48 9.29
CA VAL A 915 -19.19 15.11 8.52
C VAL A 915 -19.25 14.70 7.06
N HIS A 916 -19.12 15.70 6.18
CA HIS A 916 -18.90 15.49 4.75
C HIS A 916 -17.67 16.25 4.27
N LEU A 917 -17.05 15.74 3.20
CA LEU A 917 -16.03 16.46 2.45
C LEU A 917 -16.67 17.03 1.19
N ARG A 918 -16.70 18.36 1.08
CA ARG A 918 -17.19 19.05 -0.12
C ARG A 918 -16.08 19.15 -1.15
N ASP A 919 -16.28 18.59 -2.33
CA ASP A 919 -15.31 18.72 -3.42
C ASP A 919 -15.44 20.05 -4.19
N GLN A 920 -14.62 20.22 -5.23
CA GLN A 920 -14.59 21.43 -6.07
C GLN A 920 -15.85 21.63 -6.92
N THR A 921 -16.63 20.57 -7.16
CA THR A 921 -17.91 20.65 -7.87
C THR A 921 -19.05 21.07 -6.94
N GLY A 922 -18.81 21.06 -5.63
CA GLY A 922 -19.79 21.35 -4.59
C GLY A 922 -20.52 20.10 -4.08
N ALA A 923 -20.12 18.91 -4.52
CA ALA A 923 -20.69 17.65 -4.05
C ALA A 923 -20.18 17.29 -2.66
N ASP A 924 -21.08 16.83 -1.79
CA ASP A 924 -20.79 16.48 -0.40
C ASP A 924 -20.61 14.96 -0.27
N HIS A 925 -19.40 14.53 0.08
CA HIS A 925 -19.05 13.11 0.25
C HIS A 925 -19.10 12.75 1.74
N LEU A 926 -20.03 11.87 2.13
CA LEU A 926 -20.24 11.47 3.52
C LEU A 926 -18.98 10.80 4.08
N VAL A 927 -18.59 11.17 5.30
CA VAL A 927 -17.51 10.52 6.04
C VAL A 927 -18.07 9.78 7.24
N LEU A 928 -17.78 8.50 7.33
CA LEU A 928 -18.12 7.65 8.46
C LEU A 928 -16.84 7.07 9.09
N ALA A 929 -16.79 6.91 10.41
CA ALA A 929 -15.66 6.29 11.11
C ALA A 929 -16.09 4.98 11.79
N ASP A 930 -15.26 3.95 11.70
CA ASP A 930 -15.45 2.68 12.42
C ASP A 930 -14.78 2.66 13.81
N MET A 931 -14.97 1.55 14.55
CA MET A 931 -14.44 1.33 15.90
C MET A 931 -12.92 1.61 16.04
N GLY A 932 -12.15 1.44 14.95
CA GLY A 932 -10.69 1.65 14.91
C GLY A 932 -10.29 3.06 14.48
N CYS A 933 -11.23 4.02 14.48
CA CYS A 933 -11.02 5.37 13.92
C CYS A 933 -10.70 5.40 12.42
N ARG A 934 -10.91 4.30 11.69
CA ARG A 934 -10.73 4.28 10.23
C ARG A 934 -11.92 4.96 9.59
N ASN A 935 -11.66 5.94 8.73
CA ASN A 935 -12.74 6.60 8.01
C ASN A 935 -13.05 5.88 6.70
N THR A 936 -14.31 5.95 6.29
CA THR A 936 -14.75 5.69 4.92
C THR A 936 -15.40 6.96 4.40
N VAL A 937 -14.91 7.43 3.26
CA VAL A 937 -15.54 8.50 2.49
C VAL A 937 -16.37 7.83 1.41
N PHE A 938 -17.67 8.11 1.38
CA PHE A 938 -18.60 7.60 0.38
C PHE A 938 -18.82 8.63 -0.73
N GLY A 939 -18.93 8.16 -1.97
CA GLY A 939 -19.27 9.00 -3.10
C GLY A 939 -20.62 9.69 -2.88
N SER A 940 -20.71 10.97 -3.25
CA SER A 940 -21.91 11.80 -3.10
C SER A 940 -23.14 11.27 -3.87
N GLU A 941 -22.91 10.55 -4.97
CA GLU A 941 -23.96 9.92 -5.78
C GLU A 941 -23.85 8.39 -5.65
N ALA A 942 -25.00 7.73 -5.56
CA ALA A 942 -25.06 6.28 -5.69
C ALA A 942 -24.83 5.88 -7.15
N GLN A 943 -24.16 4.76 -7.38
CA GLN A 943 -24.17 4.12 -8.68
C GLN A 943 -25.31 3.10 -8.78
N SER A 944 -25.84 2.91 -9.99
CA SER A 944 -26.88 1.93 -10.28
C SER A 944 -26.64 1.16 -11.57
N GLY A 945 -26.68 -0.17 -11.44
CA GLY A 945 -26.70 -1.14 -12.51
C GLY A 945 -28.10 -1.59 -12.91
N VAL A 946 -29.16 -0.84 -12.57
CA VAL A 946 -30.55 -1.24 -12.86
C VAL A 946 -30.79 -1.60 -14.33
N HIS A 947 -30.09 -0.92 -15.25
CA HIS A 947 -30.18 -1.16 -16.68
C HIS A 947 -29.48 -2.46 -17.12
N SER A 948 -28.50 -2.94 -16.35
CA SER A 948 -27.71 -4.14 -16.64
C SER A 948 -28.24 -5.40 -15.96
N LEU A 949 -29.25 -5.30 -15.07
CA LEU A 949 -29.82 -6.44 -14.34
C LEU A 949 -30.25 -7.59 -15.26
N LYS A 950 -30.87 -7.26 -16.40
CA LYS A 950 -31.33 -8.26 -17.37
C LYS A 950 -30.16 -8.99 -18.03
N ASP A 951 -29.12 -8.25 -18.40
CA ASP A 951 -27.95 -8.79 -19.09
C ASP A 951 -27.13 -9.66 -18.13
N TRP A 952 -26.93 -9.21 -16.90
CA TRP A 952 -26.27 -10.01 -15.86
C TRP A 952 -27.06 -11.27 -15.51
N SER A 953 -28.39 -11.20 -15.46
CA SER A 953 -29.25 -12.37 -15.27
C SER A 953 -29.13 -13.35 -16.44
N ALA A 954 -29.11 -12.85 -17.68
CA ALA A 954 -28.88 -13.66 -18.88
C ALA A 954 -27.50 -14.32 -18.90
N ALA A 955 -26.47 -13.65 -18.35
CA ALA A 955 -25.13 -14.18 -18.14
C ALA A 955 -25.03 -15.15 -16.93
N GLY A 956 -26.14 -15.38 -16.21
CA GLY A 956 -26.22 -16.41 -15.17
C GLY A 956 -26.13 -15.90 -13.74
N ALA A 957 -26.20 -14.59 -13.50
CA ALA A 957 -26.31 -14.04 -12.16
C ALA A 957 -27.71 -14.24 -11.57
N SER A 958 -27.78 -14.72 -10.34
CA SER A 958 -29.06 -14.92 -9.62
C SER A 958 -29.19 -14.08 -8.35
N ARG A 959 -28.15 -13.30 -7.99
CA ARG A 959 -28.05 -12.60 -6.71
C ARG A 959 -27.61 -11.16 -6.91
N PHE A 960 -28.45 -10.24 -6.47
CA PHE A 960 -28.20 -8.81 -6.55
C PHE A 960 -28.23 -8.21 -5.15
N ARG A 961 -27.28 -7.33 -4.86
CA ARG A 961 -27.13 -6.64 -3.58
C ARG A 961 -27.35 -5.14 -3.75
N ILE A 962 -28.15 -4.57 -2.87
CA ILE A 962 -28.29 -3.12 -2.66
C ILE A 962 -27.51 -2.78 -1.39
N GLU A 963 -26.64 -1.78 -1.46
CA GLU A 963 -25.92 -1.26 -0.29
C GLU A 963 -26.42 0.12 0.07
N LEU A 964 -26.99 0.21 1.27
CA LEU A 964 -27.42 1.46 1.88
C LEU A 964 -26.26 2.06 2.67
N VAL A 965 -26.21 3.39 2.77
CA VAL A 965 -25.29 4.16 3.59
C VAL A 965 -26.00 4.96 4.67
N ASP A 966 -26.68 6.05 4.30
CA ASP A 966 -27.36 6.98 5.21
C ASP A 966 -28.77 7.38 4.73
N GLU A 967 -29.34 6.60 3.80
CA GLU A 967 -30.66 6.83 3.21
C GLU A 967 -31.76 6.79 4.27
N THR A 968 -32.77 7.67 4.13
CA THR A 968 -33.90 7.70 5.07
C THR A 968 -34.81 6.49 4.85
N GLY A 969 -35.72 6.20 5.79
CA GLY A 969 -36.69 5.11 5.62
C GLY A 969 -37.56 5.24 4.35
N ASP A 970 -37.84 6.46 3.88
CA ASP A 970 -38.57 6.69 2.62
C ASP A 970 -37.69 6.38 1.40
N ASP A 971 -36.43 6.79 1.42
CA ASP A 971 -35.46 6.47 0.38
C ASP A 971 -35.21 4.95 0.30
N VAL A 972 -35.07 4.28 1.44
CA VAL A 972 -34.95 2.82 1.53
C VAL A 972 -36.16 2.13 0.89
N ARG A 973 -37.38 2.60 1.18
CA ARG A 973 -38.61 2.07 0.56
C ARG A 973 -38.59 2.22 -0.96
N LEU A 974 -38.19 3.39 -1.47
CA LEU A 974 -38.10 3.66 -2.90
C LEU A 974 -37.06 2.77 -3.57
N ILE A 975 -35.85 2.70 -3.01
CA ILE A 975 -34.72 1.97 -3.60
C ILE A 975 -35.00 0.47 -3.57
N VAL A 976 -35.23 -0.10 -2.39
CA VAL A 976 -35.40 -1.55 -2.23
C VAL A 976 -36.67 -2.04 -2.93
N GLY A 977 -37.78 -1.32 -2.76
CA GLY A 977 -39.05 -1.65 -3.42
C GLY A 977 -38.98 -1.53 -4.93
N GLY A 978 -38.27 -0.52 -5.43
CA GLY A 978 -38.04 -0.32 -6.85
C GLY A 978 -37.25 -1.46 -7.50
N TYR A 979 -36.11 -1.83 -6.91
CA TYR A 979 -35.31 -2.96 -7.41
C TYR A 979 -36.07 -4.28 -7.38
N ALA A 980 -36.77 -4.57 -6.27
CA ALA A 980 -37.64 -5.75 -6.19
C ALA A 980 -38.71 -5.74 -7.29
N SER A 981 -39.31 -4.59 -7.57
CA SER A 981 -40.32 -4.42 -8.62
C SER A 981 -39.74 -4.64 -10.02
N VAL A 982 -38.52 -4.14 -10.30
CA VAL A 982 -37.84 -4.39 -11.58
C VAL A 982 -37.48 -5.86 -11.75
N MET A 983 -36.93 -6.49 -10.71
CA MET A 983 -36.55 -7.92 -10.74
C MET A 983 -37.76 -8.84 -10.94
N ASN A 984 -38.92 -8.46 -10.41
CA ASN A 984 -40.17 -9.21 -10.59
C ASN A 984 -40.98 -8.79 -11.84
N GLY A 985 -40.42 -7.93 -12.69
CA GLY A 985 -41.06 -7.47 -13.93
C GLY A 985 -42.28 -6.56 -13.73
N LYS A 986 -42.50 -6.04 -12.51
CA LYS A 986 -43.60 -5.12 -12.15
C LYS A 986 -43.32 -3.67 -12.56
N GLN A 987 -42.04 -3.30 -12.72
CA GLN A 987 -41.58 -1.95 -13.08
C GLN A 987 -40.49 -2.03 -14.15
N ARG A 988 -40.40 -1.04 -15.06
CA ARG A 988 -39.28 -0.96 -16.01
C ARG A 988 -38.04 -0.36 -15.36
N ALA A 989 -36.85 -0.81 -15.75
CA ALA A 989 -35.58 -0.25 -15.28
C ALA A 989 -35.48 1.28 -15.46
N SER A 990 -35.98 1.81 -16.58
CA SER A 990 -36.02 3.25 -16.85
C SER A 990 -36.91 4.03 -15.90
N GLU A 991 -37.99 3.43 -15.40
CA GLU A 991 -38.89 4.09 -14.44
C GLU A 991 -38.26 4.16 -13.06
N LEU A 992 -37.58 3.09 -12.64
CA LEU A 992 -36.80 3.10 -11.41
C LEU A 992 -35.67 4.11 -11.49
N TRP A 993 -34.94 4.17 -12.61
CA TRP A 993 -33.87 5.13 -12.83
C TRP A 993 -34.31 6.59 -12.57
N GLU A 994 -35.44 7.01 -13.14
CA GLU A 994 -35.98 8.35 -12.90
C GLU A 994 -36.40 8.57 -11.44
N SER A 995 -36.90 7.52 -10.77
CA SER A 995 -37.25 7.59 -9.34
C SER A 995 -35.99 7.74 -8.47
N LEU A 996 -34.92 7.01 -8.78
CA LEU A 996 -33.65 7.05 -8.05
C LEU A 996 -32.96 8.42 -8.13
N LYS A 997 -33.19 9.19 -9.19
CA LYS A 997 -32.68 10.58 -9.29
C LYS A 997 -33.28 11.53 -8.25
N LEU A 998 -34.42 11.16 -7.66
CA LEU A 998 -35.11 11.97 -6.66
C LEU A 998 -34.63 11.70 -5.23
N VAL A 999 -33.83 10.65 -5.03
CA VAL A 999 -33.25 10.30 -3.73
C VAL A 999 -32.35 11.44 -3.25
N ARG A 1000 -32.50 11.78 -1.97
CA ARG A 1000 -31.76 12.90 -1.36
C ARG A 1000 -30.64 12.38 -0.50
N ASP A 1001 -29.54 13.13 -0.46
CA ASP A 1001 -28.51 12.95 0.54
C ASP A 1001 -28.98 13.45 1.93
N SER A 1002 -28.19 13.19 2.97
CA SER A 1002 -28.47 13.66 4.33
C SER A 1002 -28.45 15.19 4.49
N ASN A 1003 -28.03 15.95 3.48
CA ASN A 1003 -28.12 17.41 3.42
C ASN A 1003 -29.34 17.90 2.61
N GLY A 1004 -30.23 16.98 2.21
CA GLY A 1004 -31.47 17.27 1.51
C GLY A 1004 -31.29 17.67 0.04
N ARG A 1005 -30.08 17.54 -0.51
CA ARG A 1005 -29.82 17.73 -1.95
C ARG A 1005 -30.22 16.47 -2.68
N THR A 1006 -30.82 16.61 -3.85
CA THR A 1006 -30.98 15.49 -4.76
C THR A 1006 -29.58 15.07 -5.22
N GLY A 1007 -29.08 13.99 -4.63
CA GLY A 1007 -27.75 13.42 -4.92
C GLY A 1007 -27.91 12.24 -5.86
N GLY A 1008 -28.64 12.46 -6.95
CA GLY A 1008 -29.24 11.43 -7.79
C GLY A 1008 -28.29 10.31 -8.21
N VAL A 1009 -28.86 9.25 -8.78
CA VAL A 1009 -28.08 8.10 -9.23
C VAL A 1009 -27.29 8.40 -10.50
N SER A 1010 -26.09 7.83 -10.61
CA SER A 1010 -25.33 7.76 -11.86
C SER A 1010 -24.97 6.33 -12.21
N HIS A 1011 -24.38 6.10 -13.38
CA HIS A 1011 -23.83 4.78 -13.69
C HIS A 1011 -22.51 4.54 -12.96
N GLY A 1012 -21.80 5.60 -12.53
CA GLY A 1012 -20.51 5.47 -11.85
C GLY A 1012 -19.56 4.54 -12.59
N SER A 1013 -19.00 3.57 -11.86
CA SER A 1013 -18.11 2.55 -12.41
C SER A 1013 -18.79 1.55 -13.34
N LEU A 1014 -20.13 1.44 -13.27
CA LEU A 1014 -20.92 0.50 -14.08
C LEU A 1014 -21.22 1.02 -15.49
N THR A 1015 -20.60 2.13 -15.91
CA THR A 1015 -20.78 2.68 -17.26
C THR A 1015 -20.23 1.70 -18.31
N ASN A 1016 -21.04 1.38 -19.34
CA ASN A 1016 -20.63 0.60 -20.52
C ASN A 1016 -19.72 1.47 -21.42
N SER A 1017 -18.51 1.70 -20.97
CA SER A 1017 -17.41 2.24 -21.78
C SER A 1017 -16.39 1.13 -21.98
N PRO A 1018 -15.68 1.08 -23.13
CA PRO A 1018 -14.59 0.14 -23.32
C PRO A 1018 -13.62 0.24 -22.13
N VAL A 1019 -13.47 -0.85 -21.38
CA VAL A 1019 -12.49 -0.92 -20.32
C VAL A 1019 -11.13 -0.69 -20.94
N ARG A 1020 -10.35 0.27 -20.42
CA ARG A 1020 -8.97 0.46 -20.86
C ARG A 1020 -8.16 -0.78 -20.46
N ARG A 1021 -7.79 -1.60 -21.46
CA ARG A 1021 -6.89 -2.74 -21.25
C ARG A 1021 -5.59 -2.28 -20.63
N ALA A 1022 -4.97 -3.10 -19.78
CA ALA A 1022 -3.75 -2.73 -19.07
C ALA A 1022 -2.63 -2.23 -20.00
N GLY A 1023 -2.51 -2.82 -21.20
CA GLY A 1023 -1.55 -2.40 -22.23
C GLY A 1023 -1.89 -1.08 -22.97
N GLU A 1024 -3.15 -0.64 -22.93
CA GLU A 1024 -3.64 0.57 -23.61
C GLU A 1024 -3.60 1.82 -22.70
N ILE A 1025 -3.09 1.69 -21.47
CA ILE A 1025 -3.12 2.77 -20.45
C ILE A 1025 -2.08 3.87 -20.70
N ARG A 1026 -1.20 3.72 -21.71
CA ARG A 1026 -0.11 4.66 -22.00
C ARG A 1026 -0.53 5.95 -22.70
#